data_AF-A0A6J1LPF2-F1
#
_entry.id   AF-A0A6J1LPF2-F1
#
_cell.length_a   1.000
_cell.length_b   1.000
_cell.length_c   1.000
_cell.angle_alpha   90.00
_cell.angle_beta   90.00
_cell.angle_gamma   90.00
#
_symmetry.space_group_name_H-M   'P 1'
#
loop_
_entity.id
_entity.type
_entity.pdbx_description
1 polymer ?
#
loop_
_entity_poly.entity_id
_entity_poly.type
_entity_poly.pdbx_seq_one_letter_code
_entity_poly.pdbx_strand_id
1 'polypeptide(L)'
;MGENTPMDEFCGSTFWDANQTWWTTDPDFTPCFEQTVLVWTPCAFLWLFILIDFWYLKASLDRNIPWNKLSIGKVLFNVGLIVITALDLIMAFVKKGESNIPIYAVDIWTPIIKLATFAILLIFIPLNRKYGVQTSGCQFLFWLLMVIFSIPRCRTEARMHQERRDIINSQEATPHDFSWETYQFCSFFIFFTFTVFMLIFNCFADQLPRQTKYKRGPKEIPELSASFLSRITYSWFDKMALKGYRNPLEEKDLWDLRPQDSCKEVMPTFAYYWNKNVRKNYRRMAVGQETKAQFSNGKVSFENPQKNGKKKGMASIMPPIYKSFGGIFLFGSFFKLITDILTFAQPQVLSLIIGYVEDYQKAPQPEWKGIMYSILLFVLASAQTFILAQYFHRMFIVGLRIRTALINCIYRKALRISNAARKSSTVGEIVNLMAVDAQRFMDLTTYLNMLWSAPLQIALALYFLWQQLGPSVLAGLAVMIIMIPLNGFIASRIKTYQIRQMKYKDERVKLMNEVLSGIKVLKLYAWEPSFEKQVLDIRDKEIATLRATAYLNASTSFLWSCAPFLVSLVTFATYVLVDENNVLDAKKTFVSLSLFNILRFPLTMLPMLITNLVQTQVSVQRINKFLNSEELDPDNVQHDSSKPHPMSIENGHFSWGDEDEMTLKNINMEVRKHNLVAIVGTVGSGKSSVIQAFLGEMEKISGTVNTVGKMAYVPQQAWIQNATVRDNILFGKSYDRKRYNQVIDACALRTDIEILSAGDRTEIGEKGINLSGGQKQRISLARAVYSNADIYLLDDPLSAVDAHVGKHIFEEVIGPKGMLAKKTRILVTHGITFLPQADNIYVMKLGEISESGTYSELLRNRGAFADFLMQHLQEGEAEEEEIDQIKRQLSQTDPALVAPFEKAILLARTESLSDSISVTSADSLMGGSLRRRKMRQNSYDSAASAASLKKKQENEGKLIETEKSQTGGVDFSVYKHYIKSVGIFLSVATLVLNFVFQAFQIGSNLWLTQWSNDKEVEHDTGKRNMYLGVYGAFGFGQGFGHNCGY
;
A
#
# COMPACT_ATOMS: atom_id res chain seq x y z
N MET A 1 31.83 -60.75 -17.45
CA MET A 1 32.65 -59.59 -17.88
C MET A 1 31.71 -58.41 -17.92
N GLY A 2 31.62 -57.63 -16.84
CA GLY A 2 30.86 -56.37 -16.86
C GLY A 2 31.70 -55.33 -17.60
N GLU A 3 31.12 -54.66 -18.58
CA GLU A 3 31.77 -53.51 -19.23
C GLU A 3 32.00 -52.44 -18.15
N ASN A 4 33.27 -52.14 -17.85
CA ASN A 4 33.62 -51.01 -17.00
C ASN A 4 33.05 -49.75 -17.65
N THR A 5 32.22 -49.01 -16.92
CA THR A 5 31.72 -47.74 -17.42
C THR A 5 32.89 -46.75 -17.56
N PRO A 6 32.81 -45.75 -18.45
CA PRO A 6 33.87 -44.75 -18.60
C PRO A 6 34.22 -44.02 -17.28
N MET A 7 33.25 -43.93 -16.35
CA MET A 7 33.47 -43.37 -15.02
C MET A 7 34.22 -44.33 -14.09
N ASP A 8 34.05 -45.64 -14.23
CA ASP A 8 34.80 -46.64 -13.48
C ASP A 8 36.29 -46.59 -13.87
N GLU A 9 36.59 -46.40 -15.15
CA GLU A 9 37.96 -46.20 -15.64
C GLU A 9 38.54 -44.85 -15.20
N PHE A 10 37.70 -43.80 -15.16
CA PHE A 10 38.10 -42.46 -14.69
C PHE A 10 38.50 -42.45 -13.20
N CYS A 11 37.79 -43.22 -12.37
CA CYS A 11 37.98 -43.30 -10.92
C CYS A 11 38.88 -44.44 -10.44
N GLY A 12 39.00 -45.51 -11.23
CA GLY A 12 39.68 -46.74 -10.80
C GLY A 12 38.92 -47.63 -9.83
N SER A 13 37.72 -47.20 -9.44
CA SER A 13 36.77 -47.94 -8.62
C SER A 13 35.40 -47.83 -9.26
N THR A 14 34.49 -48.74 -8.91
CA THR A 14 33.10 -48.67 -9.37
C THR A 14 32.46 -47.33 -9.02
N PHE A 15 31.84 -46.68 -10.01
CA PHE A 15 31.20 -45.38 -9.89
C PHE A 15 29.95 -45.45 -9.04
N TRP A 16 29.16 -46.51 -9.18
CA TRP A 16 27.96 -46.74 -8.38
C TRP A 16 27.77 -48.23 -8.13
N ASP A 17 27.72 -48.63 -6.87
CA ASP A 17 27.38 -49.99 -6.47
C ASP A 17 26.13 -49.99 -5.59
N ALA A 18 25.01 -50.45 -6.16
CA ALA A 18 23.74 -50.52 -5.46
C ALA A 18 23.78 -51.45 -4.23
N ASN A 19 24.67 -52.45 -4.21
CA ASN A 19 24.81 -53.36 -3.09
C ASN A 19 25.51 -52.70 -1.89
N GLN A 20 26.46 -51.79 -2.15
CA GLN A 20 27.13 -50.99 -1.12
C GLN A 20 26.30 -49.77 -0.68
N THR A 21 25.50 -49.19 -1.56
CA THR A 21 24.74 -47.96 -1.24
C THR A 21 23.32 -48.21 -0.73
N TRP A 22 22.61 -49.21 -1.27
CA TRP A 22 21.15 -49.33 -1.11
C TRP A 22 20.70 -50.66 -0.50
N TRP A 23 21.37 -51.77 -0.81
CA TRP A 23 21.02 -53.11 -0.34
C TRP A 23 21.90 -53.60 0.83
N THR A 24 22.27 -52.70 1.75
CA THR A 24 23.09 -52.99 2.94
C THR A 24 22.49 -52.36 4.20
N THR A 25 22.75 -52.97 5.35
CA THR A 25 22.43 -52.42 6.68
C THR A 25 23.27 -51.21 7.02
N ASP A 26 24.44 -51.09 6.41
CA ASP A 26 25.41 -50.04 6.65
C ASP A 26 25.81 -49.38 5.32
N PRO A 27 25.06 -48.36 4.86
CA PRO A 27 25.20 -47.79 3.53
C PRO A 27 26.44 -46.94 3.45
N ASP A 28 27.20 -47.09 2.38
CA ASP A 28 28.30 -46.18 2.07
C ASP A 28 28.28 -45.81 0.60
N PHE A 29 28.80 -44.62 0.27
CA PHE A 29 28.98 -44.26 -1.13
C PHE A 29 30.29 -44.83 -1.64
N THR A 30 30.33 -45.16 -2.94
CA THR A 30 31.59 -45.58 -3.56
C THR A 30 32.61 -44.44 -3.50
N PRO A 31 33.91 -44.73 -3.32
CA PRO A 31 34.96 -43.70 -3.29
C PRO A 31 34.93 -42.77 -4.51
N CYS A 32 34.63 -43.33 -5.69
CA CYS A 32 34.44 -42.58 -6.92
C CYS A 32 33.29 -41.56 -6.83
N PHE A 33 32.12 -41.95 -6.31
CA PHE A 33 30.97 -41.06 -6.17
C PHE A 33 31.23 -39.93 -5.17
N GLU A 34 31.92 -40.24 -4.07
CA GLU A 34 32.29 -39.24 -3.06
C GLU A 34 33.30 -38.20 -3.56
N GLN A 35 34.26 -38.63 -4.38
CA GLN A 35 35.29 -37.75 -4.91
C GLN A 35 34.84 -36.97 -6.15
N THR A 36 33.77 -37.42 -6.82
CA THR A 36 33.20 -36.76 -8.01
C THR A 36 31.93 -35.99 -7.66
N VAL A 37 30.77 -36.64 -7.64
CA VAL A 37 29.44 -36.00 -7.56
C VAL A 37 29.27 -35.12 -6.32
N LEU A 38 29.68 -35.60 -5.14
CA LEU A 38 29.52 -34.85 -3.88
C LEU A 38 30.38 -33.57 -3.86
N VAL A 39 31.53 -33.57 -4.54
CA VAL A 39 32.42 -32.40 -4.62
C VAL A 39 32.08 -31.50 -5.79
N TRP A 40 31.74 -32.06 -6.94
CA TRP A 40 31.51 -31.31 -8.17
C TRP A 40 30.17 -30.60 -8.15
N THR A 41 29.15 -31.15 -7.48
CA THR A 41 27.80 -30.55 -7.45
C THR A 41 27.79 -29.14 -6.83
N PRO A 42 28.40 -28.88 -5.65
CA PRO A 42 28.49 -27.52 -5.13
C PRO A 42 29.38 -26.61 -5.99
N CYS A 43 30.46 -27.13 -6.56
CA CYS A 43 31.35 -26.35 -7.44
C CYS A 43 30.60 -25.90 -8.71
N ALA A 44 29.84 -26.81 -9.33
CA ALA A 44 28.98 -26.54 -10.47
C ALA A 44 27.88 -25.53 -10.13
N PHE A 45 27.26 -25.64 -8.95
CA PHE A 45 26.31 -24.65 -8.45
C PHE A 45 26.95 -23.25 -8.41
N LEU A 46 28.14 -23.12 -7.82
CA LEU A 46 28.82 -21.83 -7.78
C LEU A 46 29.09 -21.31 -9.20
N TRP A 47 29.65 -22.13 -10.09
CA TRP A 47 30.01 -21.69 -11.45
C TRP A 47 28.79 -21.26 -12.28
N LEU A 48 27.62 -21.86 -12.05
CA LEU A 48 26.39 -21.46 -12.72
C LEU A 48 25.85 -20.12 -12.18
N PHE A 49 25.82 -19.96 -10.86
CA PHE A 49 25.21 -18.78 -10.23
C PHE A 49 26.15 -17.58 -10.09
N ILE A 50 27.45 -17.74 -10.30
CA ILE A 50 28.43 -16.66 -10.17
C ILE A 50 28.25 -15.56 -11.22
N LEU A 51 27.73 -15.90 -12.42
CA LEU A 51 27.41 -14.91 -13.46
C LEU A 51 26.28 -13.99 -13.01
N ILE A 52 25.28 -14.55 -12.33
CA ILE A 52 24.16 -13.80 -11.76
C ILE A 52 24.63 -12.96 -10.58
N ASP A 53 25.48 -13.53 -9.71
CA ASP A 53 26.05 -12.80 -8.57
C ASP A 53 26.92 -11.63 -9.05
N PHE A 54 27.72 -11.82 -10.11
CA PHE A 54 28.51 -10.75 -10.72
C PHE A 54 27.66 -9.63 -11.31
N TRP A 55 26.55 -9.98 -12.00
CA TRP A 55 25.60 -8.99 -12.49
C TRP A 55 24.97 -8.18 -11.34
N TYR A 56 24.57 -8.86 -10.27
CA TYR A 56 24.03 -8.24 -9.06
C TYR A 56 25.06 -7.32 -8.37
N LEU A 57 26.31 -7.77 -8.26
CA LEU A 57 27.44 -6.99 -7.75
C LEU A 57 27.65 -5.70 -8.55
N LYS A 58 27.64 -5.79 -9.88
CA LYS A 58 27.82 -4.62 -10.75
C LYS A 58 26.67 -3.62 -10.63
N ALA A 59 25.45 -4.11 -10.38
CA ALA A 59 24.26 -3.29 -10.14
C ALA A 59 24.23 -2.63 -8.75
N SER A 60 25.12 -3.02 -7.83
CA SER A 60 25.20 -2.45 -6.49
C SER A 60 25.54 -0.95 -6.51
N LEU A 61 24.78 -0.20 -5.73
CA LEU A 61 24.89 1.25 -5.55
C LEU A 61 25.85 1.63 -4.42
N ASP A 62 26.21 0.68 -3.56
CA ASP A 62 27.11 0.90 -2.43
C ASP A 62 28.55 0.53 -2.79
N ARG A 63 29.53 1.16 -2.15
CA ARG A 63 30.95 0.96 -2.47
C ARG A 63 31.83 0.93 -1.22
N ASN A 64 32.90 0.16 -1.33
CA ASN A 64 34.04 0.12 -0.41
C ASN A 64 33.69 -0.19 1.05
N ILE A 65 33.59 -1.49 1.36
CA ILE A 65 33.53 -2.01 2.74
C ILE A 65 34.95 -1.99 3.34
N PRO A 66 35.15 -1.47 4.58
CA PRO A 66 36.45 -1.52 5.25
C PRO A 66 36.91 -2.95 5.56
N TRP A 67 38.21 -3.15 5.80
CA TRP A 67 38.71 -4.46 6.21
C TRP A 67 38.29 -4.70 7.66
N ASN A 68 37.58 -5.81 7.88
CA ASN A 68 37.15 -6.27 9.20
C ASN A 68 37.73 -7.66 9.49
N LYS A 69 37.81 -8.04 10.76
CA LYS A 69 38.25 -9.36 11.23
C LYS A 69 37.55 -10.51 10.50
N LEU A 70 36.24 -10.37 10.23
CA LEU A 70 35.45 -11.34 9.44
C LEU A 70 35.94 -11.45 7.99
N SER A 71 36.08 -10.33 7.27
CA SER A 71 36.57 -10.34 5.89
C SER A 71 38.01 -10.85 5.75
N ILE A 72 38.87 -10.56 6.73
CA ILE A 72 40.23 -11.08 6.79
C ILE A 72 40.18 -12.59 7.05
N GLY A 73 39.34 -13.05 7.99
CA GLY A 73 39.11 -14.46 8.25
C GLY A 73 38.66 -15.22 7.00
N LYS A 74 37.68 -14.71 6.24
CA LYS A 74 37.22 -15.31 4.98
C LYS A 74 38.36 -15.47 3.96
N VAL A 75 39.25 -14.49 3.84
CA VAL A 75 40.42 -14.58 2.95
C VAL A 75 41.44 -15.60 3.48
N LEU A 76 41.77 -15.54 4.77
CA LEU A 76 42.76 -16.45 5.38
C LEU A 76 42.35 -17.92 5.27
N PHE A 77 41.11 -18.26 5.62
CA PHE A 77 40.62 -19.64 5.53
C PHE A 77 40.47 -20.11 4.08
N ASN A 78 40.11 -19.21 3.14
CA ASN A 78 40.08 -19.56 1.72
C ASN A 78 41.50 -19.82 1.16
N VAL A 79 42.48 -18.98 1.52
CA VAL A 79 43.90 -19.24 1.19
C VAL A 79 44.36 -20.56 1.83
N GLY A 80 43.97 -20.84 3.07
CA GLY A 80 44.24 -22.12 3.73
C GLY A 80 43.68 -23.31 2.94
N LEU A 81 42.45 -23.22 2.44
CA LEU A 81 41.83 -24.25 1.58
C LEU A 81 42.55 -24.44 0.24
N ILE A 82 43.02 -23.35 -0.39
CA ILE A 82 43.86 -23.42 -1.59
C ILE A 82 45.19 -24.12 -1.28
N VAL A 83 45.84 -23.80 -0.17
CA VAL A 83 47.11 -24.44 0.23
C VAL A 83 46.91 -25.92 0.48
N ILE A 84 45.87 -26.32 1.22
CA ILE A 84 45.56 -27.73 1.49
C ILE A 84 45.30 -28.47 0.18
N THR A 85 44.45 -27.95 -0.70
CA THR A 85 44.17 -28.62 -1.99
C THR A 85 45.36 -28.67 -2.93
N ALA A 86 46.26 -27.68 -2.89
CA ALA A 86 47.51 -27.72 -3.63
C ALA A 86 48.49 -28.76 -3.04
N LEU A 87 48.58 -28.86 -1.72
CA LEU A 87 49.36 -29.90 -1.04
C LEU A 87 48.84 -31.30 -1.37
N ASP A 88 47.52 -31.51 -1.37
CA ASP A 88 46.91 -32.78 -1.78
C ASP A 88 47.29 -33.17 -3.21
N LEU A 89 47.28 -32.21 -4.14
CA LEU A 89 47.70 -32.43 -5.53
C LEU A 89 49.20 -32.77 -5.63
N ILE A 90 50.07 -32.04 -4.92
CA ILE A 90 51.52 -32.27 -4.91
C ILE A 90 51.83 -33.64 -4.30
N MET A 91 51.23 -33.96 -3.16
CA MET A 91 51.42 -35.23 -2.47
C MET A 91 50.94 -36.42 -3.31
N ALA A 92 49.85 -36.25 -4.08
CA ALA A 92 49.42 -37.25 -5.06
C ALA A 92 50.47 -37.47 -6.17
N PHE A 93 51.07 -36.40 -6.70
CA PHE A 93 52.13 -36.51 -7.71
C PHE A 93 53.45 -37.08 -7.16
N VAL A 94 53.83 -36.76 -5.92
CA VAL A 94 55.05 -37.29 -5.28
C VAL A 94 54.93 -38.80 -5.08
N LYS A 95 53.77 -39.26 -4.58
CA LYS A 95 53.52 -40.70 -4.38
C LYS A 95 53.54 -41.50 -5.69
N LYS A 96 53.14 -40.87 -6.81
CA LYS A 96 53.28 -41.43 -8.17
C LYS A 96 54.72 -41.83 -8.49
N GLY A 97 55.68 -41.02 -8.04
CA GLY A 97 57.10 -41.20 -8.34
C GLY A 97 57.77 -42.32 -7.53
N GLU A 98 57.25 -42.63 -6.34
CA GLU A 98 57.90 -43.56 -5.41
C GLU A 98 57.31 -44.99 -5.39
N SER A 99 56.03 -45.20 -5.75
CA SER A 99 55.33 -46.44 -5.35
C SER A 99 54.60 -47.25 -6.44
N ASN A 100 54.71 -46.92 -7.73
CA ASN A 100 54.03 -47.65 -8.84
C ASN A 100 52.51 -47.90 -8.62
N ILE A 101 51.84 -47.08 -7.82
CA ILE A 101 50.37 -47.15 -7.61
C ILE A 101 49.68 -46.44 -8.79
N PRO A 102 48.66 -47.04 -9.44
CA PRO A 102 47.93 -46.36 -10.51
C PRO A 102 47.17 -45.16 -9.93
N ILE A 103 47.46 -43.96 -10.43
CA ILE A 103 46.68 -42.75 -10.14
C ILE A 103 45.60 -42.63 -11.20
N TYR A 104 44.35 -42.54 -10.74
CA TYR A 104 43.20 -42.39 -11.60
C TYR A 104 42.93 -40.91 -11.89
N ALA A 105 42.23 -40.63 -12.98
CA ALA A 105 42.02 -39.26 -13.43
C ALA A 105 41.27 -38.40 -12.39
N VAL A 106 40.43 -38.99 -11.54
CA VAL A 106 39.75 -38.30 -10.42
C VAL A 106 40.71 -37.63 -9.45
N ASP A 107 41.79 -38.30 -9.06
CA ASP A 107 42.75 -37.80 -8.07
C ASP A 107 43.46 -36.52 -8.56
N ILE A 108 43.47 -36.30 -9.88
CA ILE A 108 44.04 -35.12 -10.52
C ILE A 108 42.95 -34.05 -10.74
N TRP A 109 41.81 -34.44 -11.33
CA TRP A 109 40.76 -33.49 -11.72
C TRP A 109 40.00 -32.90 -10.54
N THR A 110 39.73 -33.67 -9.48
CA THR A 110 38.97 -33.18 -8.33
C THR A 110 39.70 -32.05 -7.57
N PRO A 111 41.01 -32.16 -7.25
CA PRO A 111 41.75 -31.03 -6.69
C PRO A 111 41.83 -29.83 -7.64
N ILE A 112 41.95 -30.03 -8.95
CA ILE A 112 41.94 -28.94 -9.95
C ILE A 112 40.62 -28.17 -9.92
N ILE A 113 39.48 -28.88 -9.90
CA ILE A 113 38.15 -28.26 -9.82
C ILE A 113 37.98 -27.48 -8.51
N LYS A 114 38.45 -28.03 -7.38
CA LYS A 114 38.45 -27.34 -6.08
C LYS A 114 39.32 -26.08 -6.13
N LEU A 115 40.55 -26.17 -6.65
CA LEU A 115 41.48 -25.04 -6.79
C LEU A 115 40.88 -23.94 -7.66
N ALA A 116 40.31 -24.28 -8.81
CA ALA A 116 39.62 -23.31 -9.68
C ALA A 116 38.48 -22.61 -8.94
N THR A 117 37.66 -23.37 -8.19
CA THR A 117 36.52 -22.84 -7.44
C THR A 117 36.97 -21.91 -6.30
N PHE A 118 37.98 -22.30 -5.53
CA PHE A 118 38.51 -21.49 -4.43
C PHE A 118 39.26 -20.25 -4.92
N ALA A 119 39.97 -20.34 -6.04
CA ALA A 119 40.58 -19.19 -6.70
C ALA A 119 39.52 -18.16 -7.14
N ILE A 120 38.40 -18.62 -7.70
CA ILE A 120 37.27 -17.74 -8.03
C ILE A 120 36.73 -17.07 -6.77
N LEU A 121 36.51 -17.82 -5.68
CA LEU A 121 36.05 -17.24 -4.41
C LEU A 121 37.04 -16.25 -3.81
N LEU A 122 38.35 -16.48 -3.96
CA LEU A 122 39.40 -15.57 -3.51
C LEU A 122 39.33 -14.23 -4.24
N ILE A 123 38.92 -14.22 -5.51
CA ILE A 123 38.67 -13.00 -6.29
C ILE A 123 37.35 -12.33 -5.87
N PHE A 124 36.31 -13.12 -5.61
CA PHE A 124 34.98 -12.58 -5.27
C PHE A 124 34.91 -11.92 -3.89
N ILE A 125 35.65 -12.40 -2.89
CA ILE A 125 35.64 -11.80 -1.53
C ILE A 125 36.07 -10.31 -1.57
N PRO A 126 37.21 -9.93 -2.19
CA PRO A 126 37.56 -8.52 -2.40
C PRO A 126 36.59 -7.75 -3.29
N LEU A 127 36.04 -8.39 -4.34
CA LEU A 127 35.05 -7.75 -5.21
C LEU A 127 33.77 -7.38 -4.46
N ASN A 128 33.24 -8.28 -3.63
CA ASN A 128 32.08 -8.00 -2.79
C ASN A 128 32.30 -6.75 -1.92
N ARG A 129 33.51 -6.59 -1.37
CA ARG A 129 33.89 -5.41 -0.60
C ARG A 129 33.99 -4.14 -1.46
N LYS A 130 34.56 -4.22 -2.66
CA LYS A 130 34.65 -3.08 -3.59
C LYS A 130 33.27 -2.59 -4.02
N TYR A 131 32.36 -3.52 -4.30
CA TYR A 131 30.97 -3.25 -4.73
C TYR A 131 29.97 -3.15 -3.56
N GLY A 132 30.43 -3.05 -2.30
CA GLY A 132 29.56 -2.72 -1.17
C GLY A 132 28.58 -3.83 -0.75
N VAL A 133 28.72 -5.06 -1.22
CA VAL A 133 27.82 -6.17 -0.88
C VAL A 133 28.27 -6.84 0.42
N GLN A 134 27.49 -6.67 1.49
CA GLN A 134 27.85 -7.13 2.85
C GLN A 134 27.74 -8.64 3.05
N THR A 135 26.83 -9.30 2.33
CA THR A 135 26.68 -10.77 2.32
C THR A 135 26.22 -11.23 0.95
N SER A 136 26.90 -12.20 0.35
CA SER A 136 26.43 -12.88 -0.86
C SER A 136 25.65 -14.15 -0.47
N GLY A 137 24.40 -14.24 -0.94
CA GLY A 137 23.58 -15.44 -0.77
C GLY A 137 24.13 -16.64 -1.55
N CYS A 138 24.75 -16.40 -2.71
CA CYS A 138 25.37 -17.45 -3.52
C CYS A 138 26.53 -18.11 -2.77
N GLN A 139 27.38 -17.30 -2.12
CA GLN A 139 28.48 -17.80 -1.30
C GLN A 139 27.97 -18.59 -0.09
N PHE A 140 26.95 -18.10 0.61
CA PHE A 140 26.35 -18.81 1.74
C PHE A 140 25.79 -20.18 1.31
N LEU A 141 25.01 -20.23 0.22
CA LEU A 141 24.44 -21.49 -0.29
C LEU A 141 25.53 -22.45 -0.77
N PHE A 142 26.58 -21.96 -1.41
CA PHE A 142 27.73 -22.79 -1.79
C PHE A 142 28.38 -23.46 -0.57
N TRP A 143 28.72 -22.70 0.47
CA TRP A 143 29.34 -23.27 1.66
C TRP A 143 28.39 -24.21 2.40
N LEU A 144 27.09 -23.91 2.42
CA LEU A 144 26.08 -24.80 2.99
C LEU A 144 26.03 -26.14 2.25
N LEU A 145 25.97 -26.10 0.92
CA LEU A 145 25.97 -27.30 0.07
C LEU A 145 27.28 -28.08 0.23
N MET A 146 28.43 -27.40 0.21
CA MET A 146 29.74 -28.03 0.41
C MET A 146 29.83 -28.78 1.74
N VAL A 147 29.33 -28.18 2.84
CA VAL A 147 29.32 -28.85 4.15
C VAL A 147 28.38 -30.06 4.12
N ILE A 148 27.14 -29.90 3.63
CA ILE A 148 26.16 -31.00 3.57
C ILE A 148 26.69 -32.18 2.76
N PHE A 149 27.23 -31.94 1.56
CA PHE A 149 27.76 -33.01 0.71
C PHE A 149 29.11 -33.58 1.19
N SER A 150 29.79 -32.93 2.13
CA SER A 150 31.00 -33.48 2.76
C SER A 150 30.70 -34.38 3.96
N ILE A 151 29.47 -34.37 4.50
CA ILE A 151 29.07 -35.21 5.65
C ILE A 151 29.22 -36.71 5.35
N PRO A 152 28.75 -37.25 4.20
CA PRO A 152 28.91 -38.67 3.89
C PRO A 152 30.39 -39.10 3.90
N ARG A 153 31.24 -38.38 3.17
CA ARG A 153 32.69 -38.63 3.14
C ARG A 153 33.35 -38.53 4.51
N CYS A 154 32.87 -37.63 5.38
CA CYS A 154 33.36 -37.52 6.76
C CYS A 154 33.09 -38.79 7.57
N ARG A 155 31.95 -39.45 7.33
CA ARG A 155 31.63 -40.73 7.97
C ARG A 155 32.54 -41.84 7.44
N THR A 156 32.74 -41.91 6.12
CA THR A 156 33.59 -42.89 5.42
C THR A 156 35.03 -42.84 5.94
N GLU A 157 35.63 -41.65 5.97
CA GLU A 157 37.00 -41.44 6.45
C GLU A 157 37.13 -41.74 7.96
N ALA A 158 36.12 -41.41 8.77
CA ALA A 158 36.12 -41.75 10.20
C ALA A 158 36.08 -43.26 10.44
N ARG A 159 35.28 -43.99 9.66
CA ARG A 159 35.19 -45.45 9.72
C ARG A 159 36.49 -46.11 9.28
N MET A 160 37.03 -45.71 8.13
CA MET A 160 38.30 -46.24 7.60
C MET A 160 39.45 -46.02 8.59
N HIS A 161 39.50 -44.88 9.27
CA HIS A 161 40.47 -44.65 10.33
C HIS A 161 40.27 -45.56 11.56
N GLN A 162 39.03 -45.85 11.93
CA GLN A 162 38.74 -46.80 13.02
C GLN A 162 39.19 -48.22 12.65
N GLU A 163 38.85 -48.70 11.45
CA GLU A 163 39.27 -50.00 10.94
C GLU A 163 40.81 -50.10 10.88
N ARG A 164 41.50 -49.07 10.40
CA ARG A 164 42.97 -49.01 10.42
C ARG A 164 43.54 -49.06 11.83
N ARG A 165 42.95 -48.34 12.79
CA ARG A 165 43.39 -48.41 14.20
C ARG A 165 43.19 -49.79 14.78
N ASP A 166 42.09 -50.47 14.44
CA ASP A 166 41.82 -51.81 14.92
C ASP A 166 42.83 -52.83 14.32
N ILE A 167 43.22 -52.67 13.05
CA ILE A 167 44.27 -53.47 12.38
C ILE A 167 45.66 -53.22 12.97
N ILE A 168 46.00 -51.96 13.30
CA ILE A 168 47.28 -51.63 13.93
C ILE A 168 47.34 -52.18 15.37
N ASN A 169 46.22 -52.17 16.08
CA ASN A 169 46.11 -52.68 17.45
C ASN A 169 46.07 -54.23 17.53
N SER A 170 45.69 -54.93 16.45
CA SER A 170 45.59 -56.39 16.44
C SER A 170 46.93 -57.13 16.36
N GLN A 171 48.07 -56.43 16.31
CA GLN A 171 49.44 -57.00 16.26
C GLN A 171 49.69 -58.01 15.11
N GLU A 172 48.85 -58.05 14.07
CA GLU A 172 49.13 -58.84 12.87
C GLU A 172 50.20 -58.14 12.02
N ALA A 173 51.28 -58.86 11.69
CA ALA A 173 52.37 -58.36 10.85
C ALA A 173 51.89 -58.19 9.39
N THR A 174 51.25 -57.06 9.11
CA THR A 174 50.85 -56.68 7.75
C THR A 174 51.97 -55.87 7.07
N PRO A 175 52.31 -56.10 5.78
CA PRO A 175 53.35 -55.36 5.06
C PRO A 175 52.91 -53.96 4.57
N HIS A 176 51.71 -53.50 4.93
CA HIS A 176 51.09 -52.31 4.32
C HIS A 176 51.46 -51.04 5.08
N ASP A 177 52.18 -50.11 4.43
CA ASP A 177 52.42 -48.78 4.98
C ASP A 177 51.16 -47.90 4.85
N PHE A 178 50.52 -47.60 5.99
CA PHE A 178 49.31 -46.77 6.07
C PHE A 178 49.59 -45.25 6.09
N SER A 179 50.83 -44.82 5.85
CA SER A 179 51.27 -43.41 5.87
C SER A 179 50.41 -42.48 4.98
N TRP A 180 50.15 -42.90 3.73
CA TRP A 180 49.33 -42.13 2.78
C TRP A 180 47.87 -41.98 3.20
N GLU A 181 47.28 -43.07 3.67
CA GLU A 181 45.86 -43.06 4.03
C GLU A 181 45.64 -42.23 5.31
N THR A 182 46.64 -42.21 6.19
CA THR A 182 46.68 -41.32 7.36
C THR A 182 46.78 -39.85 6.93
N TYR A 183 47.59 -39.53 5.92
CA TYR A 183 47.64 -38.19 5.33
C TYR A 183 46.27 -37.77 4.74
N GLN A 184 45.62 -38.64 3.95
CA GLN A 184 44.31 -38.35 3.36
C GLN A 184 43.24 -38.07 4.43
N PHE A 185 43.24 -38.84 5.52
CA PHE A 185 42.36 -38.62 6.67
C PHE A 185 42.62 -37.24 7.31
N CYS A 186 43.87 -36.94 7.68
CA CYS A 186 44.22 -35.66 8.30
C CYS A 186 43.89 -34.47 7.38
N SER A 187 44.22 -34.56 6.09
CA SER A 187 43.94 -33.51 5.12
C SER A 187 42.43 -33.26 4.97
N PHE A 188 41.63 -34.32 4.86
CA PHE A 188 40.18 -34.20 4.74
C PHE A 188 39.54 -33.54 5.98
N PHE A 189 39.93 -33.91 7.20
CA PHE A 189 39.36 -33.31 8.41
C PHE A 189 39.77 -31.84 8.59
N ILE A 190 40.99 -31.46 8.20
CA ILE A 190 41.40 -30.05 8.18
C ILE A 190 40.58 -29.28 7.13
N PHE A 191 40.42 -29.84 5.92
CA PHE A 191 39.56 -29.29 4.89
C PHE A 191 38.12 -29.09 5.37
N PHE A 192 37.50 -30.12 5.95
CA PHE A 192 36.13 -30.08 6.47
C PHE A 192 35.97 -29.03 7.59
N THR A 193 36.95 -28.93 8.48
CA THR A 193 36.94 -27.91 9.53
C THR A 193 36.99 -26.50 8.94
N PHE A 194 37.80 -26.27 7.93
CA PHE A 194 37.91 -24.98 7.25
C PHE A 194 36.63 -24.62 6.47
N THR A 195 35.97 -25.59 5.83
CA THR A 195 34.69 -25.36 5.14
C THR A 195 33.57 -25.01 6.13
N VAL A 196 33.54 -25.65 7.31
CA VAL A 196 32.60 -25.32 8.40
C VAL A 196 32.85 -23.91 8.94
N PHE A 197 34.11 -23.51 9.18
CA PHE A 197 34.41 -22.13 9.59
C PHE A 197 33.99 -21.11 8.53
N MET A 198 34.18 -21.42 7.24
CA MET A 198 33.72 -20.56 6.14
C MET A 198 32.20 -20.44 6.10
N LEU A 199 31.45 -21.51 6.38
CA LEU A 199 29.99 -21.45 6.52
C LEU A 199 29.59 -20.51 7.66
N ILE A 200 30.19 -20.68 8.85
CA ILE A 200 29.92 -19.85 10.03
C ILE A 200 30.21 -18.36 9.74
N PHE A 201 31.33 -18.04 9.11
CA PHE A 201 31.68 -16.66 8.76
C PHE A 201 30.71 -16.03 7.74
N ASN A 202 30.05 -16.82 6.89
CA ASN A 202 29.04 -16.33 5.97
C ASN A 202 27.63 -16.22 6.59
N CYS A 203 27.40 -16.74 7.79
CA CYS A 203 26.17 -16.48 8.56
C CYS A 203 26.07 -15.03 9.07
N PHE A 204 27.22 -14.37 9.27
CA PHE A 204 27.30 -13.00 9.80
C PHE A 204 27.55 -11.97 8.69
N ALA A 205 26.97 -10.78 8.85
CA ALA A 205 27.14 -9.68 7.89
C ALA A 205 28.50 -8.98 8.06
N ASP A 206 29.13 -8.64 6.93
CA ASP A 206 30.32 -7.79 6.94
C ASP A 206 29.97 -6.33 7.32
N GLN A 207 30.98 -5.54 7.65
CA GLN A 207 30.81 -4.14 8.04
C GLN A 207 30.11 -3.30 6.96
N LEU A 208 29.55 -2.18 7.39
CA LEU A 208 28.81 -1.27 6.51
C LEU A 208 29.72 -0.61 5.45
N PRO A 209 29.23 -0.42 4.21
CA PRO A 209 29.97 0.30 3.18
C PRO A 209 30.19 1.77 3.54
N ARG A 210 31.34 2.35 3.12
CA ARG A 210 31.72 3.75 3.36
C ARG A 210 31.04 4.74 2.43
N GLN A 211 30.78 4.32 1.20
CA GLN A 211 30.12 5.14 0.18
C GLN A 211 28.77 4.53 -0.14
N THR A 212 27.71 5.29 0.08
CA THR A 212 26.33 4.88 -0.20
C THR A 212 25.64 5.96 -1.03
N LYS A 213 24.78 5.56 -1.98
CA LYS A 213 23.99 6.51 -2.78
C LYS A 213 23.04 7.34 -1.89
N TYR A 214 22.50 6.72 -0.84
CA TYR A 214 21.54 7.34 0.07
C TYR A 214 22.22 7.75 1.38
N LYS A 215 21.90 8.94 1.89
CA LYS A 215 22.35 9.40 3.21
C LYS A 215 21.66 8.57 4.29
N ARG A 216 22.44 7.97 5.20
CA ARG A 216 21.91 7.16 6.30
C ARG A 216 21.31 8.05 7.39
N GLY A 217 20.05 7.78 7.73
CA GLY A 217 19.38 8.38 8.89
C GLY A 217 19.67 7.59 10.18
N PRO A 218 19.40 8.17 11.36
CA PRO A 218 19.56 7.49 12.64
C PRO A 218 18.60 6.30 12.83
N LYS A 219 17.54 6.21 12.03
CA LYS A 219 16.49 5.17 12.10
C LYS A 219 16.45 4.29 10.84
N GLU A 220 17.61 4.02 10.24
CA GLU A 220 17.70 3.12 9.08
C GLU A 220 17.16 1.72 9.42
N ILE A 221 16.41 1.13 8.48
CA ILE A 221 15.87 -0.22 8.63
C ILE A 221 17.01 -1.27 8.73
N PRO A 222 17.00 -2.14 9.75
CA PRO A 222 18.06 -3.14 9.95
C PRO A 222 18.24 -4.14 8.81
N GLU A 223 17.20 -4.37 7.99
CA GLU A 223 17.20 -5.28 6.85
C GLU A 223 18.36 -5.01 5.87
N LEU A 224 18.70 -3.74 5.63
CA LEU A 224 19.79 -3.35 4.73
C LEU A 224 21.14 -3.87 5.23
N SER A 225 21.35 -3.84 6.55
CA SER A 225 22.56 -4.30 7.23
C SER A 225 22.54 -5.78 7.64
N ALA A 226 21.41 -6.46 7.50
CA ALA A 226 21.20 -7.82 7.95
C ALA A 226 21.95 -8.84 7.08
N SER A 227 22.39 -9.95 7.69
CA SER A 227 23.01 -11.05 6.96
C SER A 227 22.00 -11.78 6.07
N PHE A 228 22.48 -12.54 5.09
CA PHE A 228 21.61 -13.33 4.21
C PHE A 228 20.67 -14.26 5.00
N LEU A 229 21.19 -14.95 6.02
CA LEU A 229 20.38 -15.81 6.89
C LEU A 229 19.30 -15.01 7.63
N SER A 230 19.66 -13.86 8.21
CA SER A 230 18.73 -12.98 8.91
C SER A 230 17.64 -12.41 7.98
N ARG A 231 17.94 -12.18 6.70
CA ARG A 231 16.95 -11.79 5.69
C ARG A 231 16.00 -12.92 5.31
N ILE A 232 16.48 -14.18 5.31
CA ILE A 232 15.63 -15.35 5.04
C ILE A 232 14.68 -15.63 6.20
N THR A 233 15.21 -15.59 7.43
CA THR A 233 14.46 -15.92 8.66
C THR A 233 13.70 -14.73 9.26
N TYR A 234 13.91 -13.53 8.73
CA TYR A 234 13.38 -12.26 9.25
C TYR A 234 13.83 -11.90 10.67
N SER A 235 14.95 -12.45 11.15
CA SER A 235 15.43 -12.23 12.53
C SER A 235 15.79 -10.77 12.85
N TRP A 236 15.99 -9.94 11.83
CA TRP A 236 16.22 -8.50 11.99
C TRP A 236 15.00 -7.77 12.58
N PHE A 237 13.79 -8.34 12.45
CA PHE A 237 12.56 -7.83 13.04
C PHE A 237 12.40 -8.16 14.53
N ASP A 238 13.08 -9.20 15.04
CA ASP A 238 12.92 -9.70 16.41
C ASP A 238 13.12 -8.60 17.47
N LYS A 239 14.07 -7.68 17.24
CA LYS A 239 14.32 -6.55 18.15
C LYS A 239 13.12 -5.62 18.28
N MET A 240 12.40 -5.38 17.18
CA MET A 240 11.20 -4.54 17.16
C MET A 240 10.00 -5.29 17.75
N ALA A 241 9.85 -6.57 17.46
CA ALA A 241 8.82 -7.42 18.07
C ALA A 241 8.97 -7.49 19.60
N LEU A 242 10.20 -7.71 20.09
CA LEU A 242 10.50 -7.72 21.54
C LEU A 242 10.30 -6.35 22.18
N LYS A 243 10.62 -5.26 21.46
CA LYS A 243 10.33 -3.90 21.94
C LYS A 243 8.82 -3.68 22.05
N GLY A 244 8.05 -4.11 21.06
CA GLY A 244 6.58 -4.04 21.04
C GLY A 244 5.90 -4.91 22.10
N TYR A 245 6.51 -6.03 22.46
CA TYR A 245 6.07 -6.88 23.56
C TYR A 245 6.28 -6.21 24.93
N ARG A 246 7.41 -5.51 25.11
CA ARG A 246 7.73 -4.82 26.38
C ARG A 246 7.00 -3.49 26.53
N ASN A 247 6.90 -2.73 25.45
CA ASN A 247 6.29 -1.40 25.40
C ASN A 247 5.41 -1.26 24.15
N PRO A 248 4.23 -0.64 24.24
CA PRO A 248 3.44 -0.28 23.06
C PRO A 248 4.28 0.52 22.06
N LEU A 249 4.26 0.11 20.79
CA LEU A 249 5.01 0.80 19.74
C LEU A 249 4.36 2.13 19.41
N GLU A 250 5.13 3.21 19.44
CA GLU A 250 4.71 4.52 18.94
C GLU A 250 5.30 4.79 17.55
N GLU A 251 4.76 5.79 16.83
CA GLU A 251 5.29 6.20 15.50
C GLU A 251 6.80 6.53 15.56
N LYS A 252 7.27 7.09 16.68
CA LYS A 252 8.68 7.40 16.90
C LYS A 252 9.58 6.15 16.97
N ASP A 253 9.03 4.97 17.18
CA ASP A 253 9.79 3.71 17.28
C ASP A 253 9.93 2.99 15.93
N LEU A 254 9.20 3.44 14.91
CA LEU A 254 9.25 2.88 13.56
C LEU A 254 10.56 3.28 12.85
N TRP A 255 11.04 2.36 12.00
CA TRP A 255 12.17 2.61 11.11
C TRP A 255 11.76 3.43 9.89
N ASP A 256 12.74 4.15 9.33
CA ASP A 256 12.59 4.78 8.04
C ASP A 256 12.44 3.71 6.95
N LEU A 257 11.56 3.98 5.98
CA LEU A 257 11.35 3.12 4.81
C LEU A 257 12.66 2.94 4.04
N ARG A 258 12.85 1.76 3.43
CA ARG A 258 13.95 1.54 2.48
C ARG A 258 13.91 2.62 1.39
N PRO A 259 15.04 3.29 1.09
CA PRO A 259 15.05 4.38 0.11
C PRO A 259 14.47 3.99 -1.27
N GLN A 260 14.68 2.74 -1.68
CA GLN A 260 14.17 2.18 -2.95
C GLN A 260 12.64 2.02 -2.99
N ASP A 261 11.99 1.88 -1.83
CA ASP A 261 10.53 1.78 -1.71
C ASP A 261 9.88 3.14 -1.49
N SER A 262 10.68 4.20 -1.32
CA SER A 262 10.18 5.56 -1.14
C SER A 262 9.53 6.08 -2.42
N CYS A 263 8.54 6.95 -2.25
CA CYS A 263 7.85 7.59 -3.38
C CYS A 263 8.82 8.37 -4.30
N LYS A 264 9.94 8.88 -3.76
CA LYS A 264 10.96 9.62 -4.51
C LYS A 264 11.63 8.77 -5.59
N GLU A 265 11.85 7.48 -5.36
CA GLU A 265 12.48 6.57 -6.33
C GLU A 265 11.44 5.82 -7.16
N VAL A 266 10.30 5.44 -6.57
CA VAL A 266 9.25 4.67 -7.27
C VAL A 266 8.51 5.51 -8.33
N MET A 267 8.20 6.78 -8.02
CA MET A 267 7.36 7.61 -8.89
C MET A 267 8.04 7.98 -10.22
N PRO A 268 9.33 8.37 -10.29
CA PRO A 268 9.98 8.69 -11.56
C PRO A 268 9.96 7.55 -12.58
N THR A 269 10.19 6.31 -12.13
CA THR A 269 10.13 5.12 -12.99
C THR A 269 8.74 4.93 -13.57
N PHE A 270 7.70 5.00 -12.73
CA PHE A 270 6.31 4.88 -13.19
C PHE A 270 5.91 6.03 -14.11
N ALA A 271 6.25 7.28 -13.75
CA ALA A 271 5.96 8.49 -14.53
C ALA A 271 6.57 8.43 -15.93
N TYR A 272 7.81 7.91 -16.06
CA TYR A 272 8.46 7.74 -17.36
C TYR A 272 7.63 6.83 -18.29
N TYR A 273 7.21 5.67 -17.80
CA TYR A 273 6.40 4.75 -18.60
C TYR A 273 4.97 5.24 -18.83
N TRP A 274 4.37 5.93 -17.85
CA TRP A 274 3.06 6.59 -17.99
C TRP A 274 3.10 7.64 -19.11
N ASN A 275 4.01 8.60 -19.04
CA ASN A 275 4.15 9.66 -20.05
C ASN A 275 4.47 9.10 -21.43
N LYS A 276 5.30 8.04 -21.51
CA LYS A 276 5.56 7.34 -22.78
C LYS A 276 4.30 6.67 -23.33
N ASN A 277 3.46 6.09 -22.48
CA ASN A 277 2.20 5.46 -22.89
C ASN A 277 1.18 6.50 -23.36
N VAL A 278 1.03 7.59 -22.61
CA VAL A 278 0.18 8.74 -22.97
C VAL A 278 0.60 9.31 -24.33
N ARG A 279 1.89 9.64 -24.52
CA ARG A 279 2.42 10.12 -25.81
C ARG A 279 2.20 9.13 -26.96
N LYS A 280 2.36 7.83 -26.72
CA LYS A 280 2.12 6.79 -27.73
C LYS A 280 0.66 6.76 -28.16
N ASN A 281 -0.28 6.91 -27.23
CA ASN A 281 -1.70 6.95 -27.53
C ASN A 281 -2.08 8.24 -28.27
N TYR A 282 -1.60 9.40 -27.83
CA TYR A 282 -1.80 10.66 -28.57
C TYR A 282 -1.21 10.62 -29.99
N ARG A 283 0.00 10.06 -30.19
CA ARG A 283 0.58 9.89 -31.54
C ARG A 283 -0.23 8.96 -32.44
N ARG A 284 -0.74 7.85 -31.90
CA ARG A 284 -1.64 6.95 -32.65
C ARG A 284 -2.93 7.64 -33.07
N MET A 285 -3.41 8.60 -32.27
CA MET A 285 -4.55 9.44 -32.61
C MET A 285 -4.22 10.42 -33.73
N ALA A 286 -3.09 11.14 -33.66
CA ALA A 286 -2.66 12.08 -34.70
C ALA A 286 -2.52 11.40 -36.07
N VAL A 287 -1.98 10.17 -36.11
CA VAL A 287 -1.85 9.37 -37.35
C VAL A 287 -3.19 8.77 -37.80
N GLY A 288 -4.14 8.54 -36.89
CA GLY A 288 -5.48 8.05 -37.22
C GLY A 288 -6.46 9.15 -37.67
N GLN A 289 -6.07 10.43 -37.55
CA GLN A 289 -6.83 11.60 -38.00
C GLN A 289 -6.49 12.05 -39.42
N GLU A 290 -5.57 11.37 -40.12
CA GLU A 290 -5.38 11.59 -41.56
C GLU A 290 -6.65 11.16 -42.31
N THR A 291 -7.25 12.09 -43.05
CA THR A 291 -8.39 11.84 -43.94
C THR A 291 -8.00 10.84 -45.01
N LYS A 292 -8.42 9.58 -44.84
CA LYS A 292 -8.27 8.58 -45.90
C LYS A 292 -9.33 8.84 -46.97
N ALA A 293 -8.91 9.33 -48.14
CA ALA A 293 -9.76 9.35 -49.32
C ALA A 293 -9.87 7.93 -49.88
N GLN A 294 -11.06 7.34 -49.85
CA GLN A 294 -11.34 6.11 -50.58
C GLN A 294 -11.90 6.47 -51.96
N PHE A 295 -11.23 5.97 -53.00
CA PHE A 295 -11.71 6.00 -54.38
C PHE A 295 -12.44 4.69 -54.68
N SER A 296 -13.73 4.78 -54.98
CA SER A 296 -14.51 3.66 -55.52
C SER A 296 -15.52 4.19 -56.54
N ASN A 297 -15.57 3.55 -57.72
CA ASN A 297 -16.48 3.86 -58.83
C ASN A 297 -16.61 5.37 -59.17
N GLY A 298 -15.47 6.05 -59.39
CA GLY A 298 -15.45 7.43 -59.89
C GLY A 298 -15.95 8.49 -58.90
N LYS A 299 -16.26 8.13 -57.64
CA LYS A 299 -16.59 9.08 -56.57
C LYS A 299 -15.52 9.07 -55.49
N VAL A 300 -15.05 10.26 -55.13
CA VAL A 300 -14.16 10.48 -53.98
C VAL A 300 -15.02 10.65 -52.75
N SER A 301 -14.93 9.70 -51.82
CA SER A 301 -15.58 9.80 -50.52
C SER A 301 -14.54 10.17 -49.46
N PHE A 302 -14.74 11.31 -48.81
CA PHE A 302 -13.94 11.75 -47.68
C PHE A 302 -14.58 11.22 -46.40
N GLU A 303 -13.99 10.17 -45.81
CA GLU A 303 -14.45 9.66 -44.52
C GLU A 303 -13.94 10.61 -43.44
N ASN A 304 -14.78 11.55 -43.01
CA ASN A 304 -14.44 12.51 -41.98
C ASN A 304 -14.59 11.84 -40.59
N PRO A 305 -13.51 11.62 -39.80
CA PRO A 305 -13.58 10.81 -38.58
C PRO A 305 -14.47 11.41 -37.47
N GLN A 306 -14.84 12.69 -37.58
CA GLN A 306 -15.59 13.43 -36.55
C GLN A 306 -17.06 13.02 -36.41
N LYS A 307 -17.68 12.35 -37.40
CA LYS A 307 -19.12 12.01 -37.34
C LYS A 307 -19.47 10.79 -36.48
N ASN A 308 -18.50 9.94 -36.17
CA ASN A 308 -18.70 8.83 -35.26
C ASN A 308 -18.05 9.19 -33.94
N GLY A 309 -18.84 9.49 -32.90
CA GLY A 309 -18.43 9.79 -31.52
C GLY A 309 -17.63 8.67 -30.84
N LYS A 310 -16.50 8.27 -31.41
CA LYS A 310 -15.56 7.31 -30.88
C LYS A 310 -14.78 8.00 -29.77
N LYS A 311 -15.13 7.62 -28.54
CA LYS A 311 -14.51 7.99 -27.25
C LYS A 311 -13.02 8.36 -27.40
N LYS A 312 -12.64 9.52 -26.86
CA LYS A 312 -11.23 9.93 -26.60
C LYS A 312 -10.43 8.69 -26.19
N GLY A 313 -9.34 8.38 -26.89
CA GLY A 313 -8.55 7.17 -26.67
C GLY A 313 -7.92 7.17 -25.28
N MET A 314 -8.57 6.53 -24.31
CA MET A 314 -8.16 6.56 -22.91
C MET A 314 -6.81 5.86 -22.72
N ALA A 315 -5.82 6.56 -22.17
CA ALA A 315 -4.57 5.92 -21.75
C ALA A 315 -4.84 5.01 -20.54
N SER A 316 -4.44 3.75 -20.66
CA SER A 316 -4.60 2.76 -19.57
C SER A 316 -3.38 2.75 -18.66
N ILE A 317 -3.60 2.63 -17.35
CA ILE A 317 -2.55 2.50 -16.33
C ILE A 317 -1.83 1.15 -16.33
N MET A 318 -2.40 0.10 -16.93
CA MET A 318 -1.85 -1.26 -16.83
C MET A 318 -0.49 -1.44 -17.53
N PRO A 319 -0.28 -1.00 -18.78
CA PRO A 319 1.02 -1.18 -19.44
C PRO A 319 2.19 -0.49 -18.71
N PRO A 320 2.03 0.72 -18.15
CA PRO A 320 3.05 1.33 -17.28
C PRO A 320 3.35 0.52 -16.02
N ILE A 321 2.34 -0.05 -15.35
CA ILE A 321 2.53 -0.91 -14.17
C ILE A 321 3.38 -2.13 -14.52
N TYR A 322 3.02 -2.87 -15.58
CA TYR A 322 3.74 -4.07 -15.99
C TYR A 322 5.19 -3.78 -16.39
N LYS A 323 5.45 -2.66 -17.05
CA LYS A 323 6.82 -2.27 -17.43
C LYS A 323 7.66 -1.77 -16.26
N SER A 324 7.03 -1.12 -15.27
CA SER A 324 7.74 -0.58 -14.10
C SER A 324 8.09 -1.66 -13.10
N PHE A 325 7.18 -2.62 -12.85
CA PHE A 325 7.29 -3.56 -11.74
C PHE A 325 7.30 -5.04 -12.16
N GLY A 326 7.09 -5.34 -13.44
CA GLY A 326 6.95 -6.72 -13.95
C GLY A 326 8.20 -7.59 -13.74
N GLY A 327 9.40 -7.03 -13.79
CA GLY A 327 10.63 -7.81 -13.56
C GLY A 327 10.71 -8.41 -12.15
N ILE A 328 10.36 -7.62 -11.13
CA ILE A 328 10.34 -8.09 -9.74
C ILE A 328 9.18 -9.05 -9.51
N PHE A 329 8.04 -8.79 -10.16
CA PHE A 329 6.88 -9.68 -10.12
C PHE A 329 7.20 -11.07 -10.67
N LEU A 330 7.80 -11.15 -11.87
CA LEU A 330 8.19 -12.41 -12.51
C LEU A 330 9.18 -13.22 -11.66
N PHE A 331 10.11 -12.53 -11.01
CA PHE A 331 11.02 -13.20 -10.08
C PHE A 331 10.31 -13.80 -8.87
N GLY A 332 9.24 -13.15 -8.37
CA GLY A 332 8.36 -13.76 -7.38
C GLY A 332 7.58 -14.95 -7.93
N SER A 333 7.04 -14.86 -9.14
CA SER A 333 6.35 -15.98 -9.82
C SER A 333 7.23 -17.24 -9.91
N PHE A 334 8.54 -17.07 -10.11
CA PHE A 334 9.49 -18.19 -10.11
C PHE A 334 9.57 -18.90 -8.75
N PHE A 335 9.60 -18.17 -7.63
CA PHE A 335 9.55 -18.80 -6.29
C PHE A 335 8.24 -19.54 -6.04
N LYS A 336 7.13 -19.03 -6.59
CA LYS A 336 5.84 -19.71 -6.49
C LYS A 336 5.87 -21.06 -7.20
N LEU A 337 6.47 -21.12 -8.40
CA LEU A 337 6.64 -22.37 -9.14
C LEU A 337 7.45 -23.41 -8.33
N ILE A 338 8.56 -22.99 -7.72
CA ILE A 338 9.37 -23.87 -6.86
C ILE A 338 8.54 -24.38 -5.67
N THR A 339 7.76 -23.49 -5.04
CA THR A 339 6.89 -23.86 -3.92
C THR A 339 5.86 -24.91 -4.32
N ASP A 340 5.27 -24.77 -5.52
CA ASP A 340 4.27 -25.72 -6.02
C ASP A 340 4.89 -27.11 -6.20
N ILE A 341 6.09 -27.19 -6.78
CA ILE A 341 6.83 -28.45 -6.95
C ILE A 341 7.14 -29.08 -5.58
N LEU A 342 7.64 -28.30 -4.62
CA LEU A 342 7.96 -28.80 -3.27
C LEU A 342 6.73 -29.27 -2.50
N THR A 343 5.57 -28.64 -2.73
CA THR A 343 4.31 -29.03 -2.08
C THR A 343 3.88 -30.43 -2.51
N PHE A 344 4.06 -30.80 -3.78
CA PHE A 344 3.77 -32.15 -4.27
C PHE A 344 4.86 -33.18 -3.97
N ALA A 345 6.09 -32.76 -3.70
CA ALA A 345 7.15 -33.67 -3.27
C ALA A 345 6.85 -34.29 -1.88
N GLN A 346 6.18 -33.55 -0.98
CA GLN A 346 5.90 -34.01 0.39
C GLN A 346 5.01 -35.28 0.44
N PRO A 347 3.84 -35.35 -0.22
CA PRO A 347 3.05 -36.59 -0.26
C PRO A 347 3.78 -37.78 -0.89
N GLN A 348 4.69 -37.54 -1.83
CA GLN A 348 5.48 -38.61 -2.45
C GLN A 348 6.50 -39.20 -1.47
N VAL A 349 7.16 -38.37 -0.66
CA VAL A 349 8.04 -38.86 0.41
C VAL A 349 7.22 -39.57 1.50
N LEU A 350 6.03 -39.07 1.83
CA LEU A 350 5.12 -39.76 2.74
C LEU A 350 4.74 -41.17 2.22
N SER A 351 4.49 -41.28 0.91
CA SER A 351 4.23 -42.57 0.24
C SER A 351 5.40 -43.56 0.39
N LEU A 352 6.64 -43.07 0.35
CA LEU A 352 7.85 -43.88 0.56
C LEU A 352 8.02 -44.29 2.04
N ILE A 353 7.68 -43.41 2.99
CA ILE A 353 7.72 -43.72 4.42
C ILE A 353 6.71 -44.81 4.76
N ILE A 354 5.47 -44.68 4.29
CA ILE A 354 4.42 -45.66 4.56
C ILE A 354 4.79 -47.01 3.93
N GLY A 355 5.24 -47.00 2.66
CA GLY A 355 5.72 -48.23 2.01
C GLY A 355 6.91 -48.87 2.72
N TYR A 356 7.84 -48.07 3.26
CA TYR A 356 8.95 -48.59 4.08
C TYR A 356 8.45 -49.32 5.34
N VAL A 357 7.45 -48.77 6.03
CA VAL A 357 6.88 -49.39 7.24
C VAL A 357 6.12 -50.68 6.90
N GLU A 358 5.36 -50.69 5.82
CA GLU A 358 4.65 -51.88 5.33
C GLU A 358 5.63 -52.99 4.92
N ASP A 359 6.70 -52.64 4.20
CA ASP A 359 7.72 -53.59 3.76
C ASP A 359 8.56 -54.12 4.92
N TYR A 360 8.85 -53.30 5.94
CA TYR A 360 9.55 -53.71 7.16
C TYR A 360 8.81 -54.84 7.90
N GLN A 361 7.47 -54.86 7.84
CA GLN A 361 6.67 -55.95 8.42
C GLN A 361 6.80 -57.27 7.64
N LYS A 362 7.14 -57.22 6.34
CA LYS A 362 7.29 -58.41 5.48
C LYS A 362 8.73 -58.92 5.47
N ALA A 363 9.72 -58.02 5.40
CA ALA A 363 11.14 -58.32 5.42
C ALA A 363 11.93 -57.18 6.09
N PRO A 364 12.91 -57.46 6.96
CA PRO A 364 13.67 -56.42 7.64
C PRO A 364 14.46 -55.57 6.63
N GLN A 365 14.04 -54.31 6.46
CA GLN A 365 14.77 -53.30 5.69
C GLN A 365 15.73 -52.53 6.61
N PRO A 366 16.81 -51.94 6.05
CA PRO A 366 17.74 -51.13 6.83
C PRO A 366 17.10 -49.87 7.46
N GLU A 367 17.33 -49.65 8.76
CA GLU A 367 16.74 -48.54 9.54
C GLU A 367 17.07 -47.15 8.98
N TRP A 368 18.27 -46.98 8.40
CA TRP A 368 18.73 -45.72 7.86
C TRP A 368 17.83 -45.18 6.74
N LYS A 369 17.13 -46.06 5.97
CA LYS A 369 16.21 -45.64 4.91
C LYS A 369 15.02 -44.86 5.46
N GLY A 370 14.45 -45.34 6.56
CA GLY A 370 13.35 -44.66 7.25
C GLY A 370 13.77 -43.30 7.80
N ILE A 371 14.94 -43.22 8.43
CA ILE A 371 15.53 -41.96 8.93
C ILE A 371 15.77 -40.99 7.77
N MET A 372 16.33 -41.47 6.65
CA MET A 372 16.59 -40.65 5.46
C MET A 372 15.28 -40.04 4.89
N TYR A 373 14.23 -40.84 4.72
CA TYR A 373 12.95 -40.32 4.24
C TYR A 373 12.32 -39.30 5.20
N SER A 374 12.46 -39.52 6.51
CA SER A 374 11.96 -38.58 7.53
C SER A 374 12.70 -37.24 7.50
N ILE A 375 14.04 -37.28 7.41
CA ILE A 375 14.87 -36.07 7.25
C ILE A 375 14.54 -35.37 5.93
N LEU A 376 14.39 -36.12 4.84
CA LEU A 376 14.03 -35.57 3.53
C LEU A 376 12.69 -34.83 3.59
N LEU A 377 11.68 -35.42 4.23
CA LEU A 377 10.37 -34.77 4.43
C LEU A 377 10.51 -33.46 5.20
N PHE A 378 11.28 -33.46 6.29
CA PHE A 378 11.54 -32.25 7.09
C PHE A 378 12.26 -31.15 6.28
N VAL A 379 13.28 -31.50 5.51
CA VAL A 379 14.04 -30.56 4.67
C VAL A 379 13.14 -29.97 3.57
N LEU A 380 12.35 -30.80 2.90
CA LEU A 380 11.42 -30.34 1.86
C LEU A 380 10.34 -29.40 2.43
N ALA A 381 9.76 -29.74 3.58
CA ALA A 381 8.77 -28.90 4.25
C ALA A 381 9.35 -27.56 4.72
N SER A 382 10.56 -27.58 5.28
CA SER A 382 11.27 -26.37 5.71
C SER A 382 11.62 -25.47 4.52
N ALA A 383 12.18 -26.04 3.45
CA ALA A 383 12.52 -25.32 2.24
C ALA A 383 11.28 -24.69 1.58
N GLN A 384 10.18 -25.44 1.50
CA GLN A 384 8.91 -24.94 1.00
C GLN A 384 8.41 -23.74 1.82
N THR A 385 8.48 -23.82 3.16
CA THR A 385 8.06 -22.74 4.06
C THR A 385 8.88 -21.46 3.86
N PHE A 386 10.21 -21.58 3.81
CA PHE A 386 11.08 -20.42 3.60
C PHE A 386 10.85 -19.78 2.22
N ILE A 387 10.75 -20.57 1.15
CA ILE A 387 10.53 -20.06 -0.20
C ILE A 387 9.15 -19.41 -0.32
N LEU A 388 8.12 -19.99 0.30
CA LEU A 388 6.78 -19.40 0.34
C LEU A 388 6.76 -18.05 1.06
N ALA A 389 7.46 -17.94 2.19
CA ALA A 389 7.58 -16.69 2.92
C ALA A 389 8.30 -15.61 2.09
N GLN A 390 9.37 -15.97 1.37
CA GLN A 390 10.08 -15.06 0.47
C GLN A 390 9.22 -14.64 -0.73
N TYR A 391 8.41 -15.55 -1.27
CA TYR A 391 7.41 -15.26 -2.29
C TYR A 391 6.44 -14.17 -1.81
N PHE A 392 5.80 -14.37 -0.65
CA PHE A 392 4.82 -13.42 -0.13
C PHE A 392 5.44 -12.06 0.16
N HIS A 393 6.60 -12.02 0.84
CA HIS A 393 7.28 -10.77 1.14
C HIS A 393 7.58 -9.95 -0.13
N ARG A 394 8.08 -10.60 -1.19
CA ARG A 394 8.33 -9.93 -2.48
C ARG A 394 7.05 -9.43 -3.15
N MET A 395 5.97 -10.22 -3.13
CA MET A 395 4.70 -9.79 -3.73
C MET A 395 4.07 -8.63 -2.95
N PHE A 396 4.18 -8.60 -1.62
CA PHE A 396 3.75 -7.45 -0.82
C PHE A 396 4.53 -6.18 -1.15
N ILE A 397 5.86 -6.26 -1.35
CA ILE A 397 6.67 -5.10 -1.75
C ILE A 397 6.24 -4.59 -3.12
N VAL A 398 6.00 -5.47 -4.10
CA VAL A 398 5.51 -5.07 -5.43
C VAL A 398 4.15 -4.39 -5.32
N GLY A 399 3.22 -4.97 -4.54
CA GLY A 399 1.91 -4.38 -4.27
C GLY A 399 2.01 -2.99 -3.62
N LEU A 400 2.89 -2.82 -2.63
CA LEU A 400 3.15 -1.55 -1.95
C LEU A 400 3.71 -0.48 -2.91
N ARG A 401 4.64 -0.84 -3.79
CA ARG A 401 5.20 0.06 -4.81
C ARG A 401 4.13 0.52 -5.82
N ILE A 402 3.28 -0.40 -6.26
CA ILE A 402 2.14 -0.08 -7.14
C ILE A 402 1.19 0.89 -6.44
N ARG A 403 0.79 0.59 -5.20
CA ARG A 403 -0.08 1.47 -4.39
C ARG A 403 0.53 2.87 -4.24
N THR A 404 1.81 2.96 -3.91
CA THR A 404 2.53 4.24 -3.75
C THR A 404 2.55 5.05 -5.04
N ALA A 405 2.83 4.41 -6.19
CA ALA A 405 2.83 5.07 -7.49
C ALA A 405 1.43 5.59 -7.88
N LEU A 406 0.39 4.78 -7.66
CA LEU A 406 -0.99 5.17 -7.98
C LEU A 406 -1.47 6.32 -7.10
N ILE A 407 -1.27 6.26 -5.78
CA ILE A 407 -1.64 7.33 -4.85
C ILE A 407 -0.95 8.64 -5.24
N ASN A 408 0.35 8.60 -5.54
CA ASN A 408 1.08 9.81 -5.94
C ASN A 408 0.61 10.35 -7.30
N CYS A 409 0.33 9.47 -8.26
CA CYS A 409 -0.19 9.86 -9.58
C CYS A 409 -1.57 10.51 -9.48
N ILE A 410 -2.49 9.91 -8.71
CA ILE A 410 -3.84 10.45 -8.45
C ILE A 410 -3.74 11.80 -7.75
N TYR A 411 -2.88 11.92 -6.72
CA TYR A 411 -2.67 13.18 -6.01
C TYR A 411 -2.13 14.28 -6.93
N ARG A 412 -1.12 13.98 -7.76
CA ARG A 412 -0.59 14.95 -8.74
C ARG A 412 -1.63 15.37 -9.79
N LYS A 413 -2.47 14.44 -10.23
CA LYS A 413 -3.57 14.73 -11.16
C LYS A 413 -4.65 15.60 -10.53
N ALA A 414 -5.01 15.33 -9.26
CA ALA A 414 -6.01 16.11 -8.53
C ALA A 414 -5.64 17.60 -8.41
N LEU A 415 -4.35 17.92 -8.39
CA LEU A 415 -3.83 19.30 -8.38
C LEU A 415 -3.88 19.99 -9.76
N ARG A 416 -4.16 19.27 -10.85
CA ARG A 416 -4.11 19.81 -12.23
C ARG A 416 -5.41 19.65 -13.02
N ILE A 417 -6.38 18.92 -12.48
CA ILE A 417 -7.67 18.68 -13.12
C ILE A 417 -8.44 19.99 -13.33
N SER A 418 -9.10 20.14 -14.48
CA SER A 418 -9.96 21.30 -14.77
C SER A 418 -11.15 21.40 -13.81
N ASN A 419 -11.71 22.60 -13.66
CA ASN A 419 -12.85 22.81 -12.76
C ASN A 419 -14.13 22.09 -13.24
N ALA A 420 -14.34 21.99 -14.55
CA ALA A 420 -15.40 21.16 -15.14
C ALA A 420 -15.26 19.68 -14.75
N ALA A 421 -14.05 19.14 -14.91
CA ALA A 421 -13.77 17.75 -14.54
C ALA A 421 -13.79 17.54 -13.02
N ARG A 422 -13.39 18.54 -12.22
CA ARG A 422 -13.50 18.53 -10.74
C ARG A 422 -14.95 18.48 -10.26
N LYS A 423 -15.89 19.09 -10.99
CA LYS A 423 -17.34 18.99 -10.70
C LYS A 423 -17.85 17.56 -10.90
N SER A 424 -17.34 16.86 -11.92
CA SER A 424 -17.68 15.46 -12.20
C SER A 424 -17.02 14.45 -11.25
N SER A 425 -15.82 14.77 -10.74
CA SER A 425 -15.00 13.90 -9.88
C SER A 425 -14.87 14.53 -8.50
N THR A 426 -15.84 14.26 -7.63
CA THR A 426 -15.93 14.88 -6.29
C THR A 426 -14.71 14.55 -5.42
N VAL A 427 -14.43 15.39 -4.42
CA VAL A 427 -13.33 15.16 -3.45
C VAL A 427 -13.45 13.78 -2.79
N GLY A 428 -14.67 13.35 -2.44
CA GLY A 428 -14.92 12.02 -1.87
C GLY A 428 -14.56 10.89 -2.83
N GLU A 429 -14.82 11.05 -4.14
CA GLU A 429 -14.40 10.08 -5.15
C GLU A 429 -12.87 10.01 -5.26
N ILE A 430 -12.17 11.16 -5.24
CA ILE A 430 -10.69 11.21 -5.28
C ILE A 430 -10.08 10.50 -4.06
N VAL A 431 -10.62 10.75 -2.86
CA VAL A 431 -10.18 10.07 -1.63
C VAL A 431 -10.42 8.57 -1.74
N ASN A 432 -11.56 8.14 -2.26
CA ASN A 432 -11.86 6.72 -2.50
C ASN A 432 -10.93 6.08 -3.54
N LEU A 433 -10.54 6.81 -4.60
CA LEU A 433 -9.56 6.35 -5.58
C LEU A 433 -8.21 6.05 -4.90
N MET A 434 -7.78 6.90 -3.95
CA MET A 434 -6.52 6.74 -3.23
C MET A 434 -6.58 5.69 -2.12
N ALA A 435 -7.68 5.61 -1.38
CA ALA A 435 -7.82 4.74 -0.21
C ALA A 435 -8.26 3.32 -0.57
N VAL A 436 -9.26 3.17 -1.43
CA VAL A 436 -9.88 1.88 -1.75
C VAL A 436 -9.33 1.31 -3.06
N ASP A 437 -9.37 2.10 -4.14
CA ASP A 437 -9.04 1.57 -5.46
C ASP A 437 -7.55 1.27 -5.60
N ALA A 438 -6.65 2.11 -5.07
CA ALA A 438 -5.22 1.81 -5.03
C ALA A 438 -4.89 0.63 -4.09
N GLN A 439 -5.63 0.43 -3.00
CA GLN A 439 -5.43 -0.70 -2.08
C GLN A 439 -5.75 -2.03 -2.76
N ARG A 440 -6.82 -2.10 -3.55
CA ARG A 440 -7.19 -3.33 -4.29
C ARG A 440 -6.07 -3.86 -5.19
N PHE A 441 -5.22 -3.00 -5.75
CA PHE A 441 -4.05 -3.46 -6.51
C PHE A 441 -3.03 -4.18 -5.64
N MET A 442 -2.78 -3.70 -4.42
CA MET A 442 -1.88 -4.35 -3.47
C MET A 442 -2.42 -5.72 -3.07
N ASP A 443 -3.71 -5.79 -2.75
CA ASP A 443 -4.38 -7.04 -2.36
C ASP A 443 -4.36 -8.06 -3.51
N LEU A 444 -4.68 -7.64 -4.74
CA LEU A 444 -4.65 -8.49 -5.92
C LEU A 444 -3.24 -9.00 -6.24
N THR A 445 -2.22 -8.13 -6.20
CA THR A 445 -0.83 -8.48 -6.57
C THR A 445 -0.28 -9.63 -5.73
N THR A 446 -0.67 -9.68 -4.45
CA THR A 446 -0.23 -10.71 -3.48
C THR A 446 -0.64 -12.13 -3.91
N TYR A 447 -1.81 -12.26 -4.55
CA TYR A 447 -2.39 -13.55 -4.92
C TYR A 447 -2.50 -13.75 -6.44
N LEU A 448 -2.07 -12.79 -7.26
CA LEU A 448 -2.23 -12.84 -8.72
C LEU A 448 -1.57 -14.08 -9.34
N ASN A 449 -0.46 -14.56 -8.78
CA ASN A 449 0.21 -15.78 -9.27
C ASN A 449 -0.60 -17.06 -9.07
N MET A 450 -1.61 -17.05 -8.19
CA MET A 450 -2.54 -18.17 -8.06
C MET A 450 -3.34 -18.42 -9.33
N LEU A 451 -3.48 -17.43 -10.22
CA LEU A 451 -4.30 -17.54 -11.44
C LEU A 451 -3.73 -18.57 -12.43
N TRP A 452 -2.40 -18.72 -12.48
CA TRP A 452 -1.73 -19.78 -13.24
C TRP A 452 -1.31 -20.96 -12.37
N SER A 453 -0.98 -20.73 -11.09
CA SER A 453 -0.54 -21.76 -10.15
C SER A 453 -1.70 -22.71 -9.76
N ALA A 454 -2.93 -22.22 -9.53
CA ALA A 454 -4.05 -23.07 -9.16
C ALA A 454 -4.40 -24.12 -10.24
N PRO A 455 -4.54 -23.78 -11.54
CA PRO A 455 -4.71 -24.79 -12.59
C PRO A 455 -3.58 -25.82 -12.64
N LEU A 456 -2.33 -25.37 -12.45
CA LEU A 456 -1.16 -26.25 -12.41
C LEU A 456 -1.21 -27.20 -11.21
N GLN A 457 -1.57 -26.71 -10.02
CA GLN A 457 -1.73 -27.53 -8.83
C GLN A 457 -2.88 -28.54 -8.99
N ILE A 458 -4.02 -28.12 -9.55
CA ILE A 458 -5.14 -29.02 -9.84
C ILE A 458 -4.71 -30.12 -10.81
N ALA A 459 -4.02 -29.77 -11.89
CA ALA A 459 -3.54 -30.72 -12.89
C ALA A 459 -2.54 -31.73 -12.30
N LEU A 460 -1.55 -31.28 -11.53
CA LEU A 460 -0.58 -32.15 -10.87
C LEU A 460 -1.22 -33.05 -9.80
N ALA A 461 -2.14 -32.51 -9.00
CA ALA A 461 -2.86 -33.29 -8.00
C ALA A 461 -3.68 -34.42 -8.65
N LEU A 462 -4.42 -34.11 -9.72
CA LEU A 462 -5.20 -35.10 -10.47
C LEU A 462 -4.30 -36.14 -11.14
N TYR A 463 -3.14 -35.73 -11.66
CA TYR A 463 -2.16 -36.66 -12.23
C TYR A 463 -1.66 -37.67 -11.18
N PHE A 464 -1.25 -37.22 -10.00
CA PHE A 464 -0.78 -38.11 -8.94
C PHE A 464 -1.91 -38.97 -8.34
N LEU A 465 -3.12 -38.42 -8.21
CA LEU A 465 -4.28 -39.21 -7.80
C LEU A 465 -4.60 -40.31 -8.81
N TRP A 466 -4.53 -40.00 -10.12
CA TRP A 466 -4.76 -40.97 -11.20
C TRP A 466 -3.75 -42.11 -11.14
N GLN A 467 -2.48 -41.83 -10.83
CA GLN A 467 -1.47 -42.88 -10.62
C GLN A 467 -1.81 -43.81 -9.45
N GLN A 468 -2.42 -43.29 -8.38
CA GLN A 468 -2.68 -44.07 -7.17
C GLN A 468 -4.00 -44.86 -7.20
N LEU A 469 -5.06 -44.26 -7.75
CA LEU A 469 -6.43 -44.78 -7.70
C LEU A 469 -7.03 -45.07 -9.09
N GLY A 470 -6.29 -44.83 -10.16
CA GLY A 470 -6.73 -45.10 -11.53
C GLY A 470 -7.98 -44.30 -11.95
N PRO A 471 -8.85 -44.89 -12.78
CA PRO A 471 -10.06 -44.22 -13.29
C PRO A 471 -11.06 -43.78 -12.21
N SER A 472 -11.00 -44.35 -11.00
CA SER A 472 -11.92 -44.03 -9.89
C SER A 472 -11.85 -42.56 -9.47
N VAL A 473 -10.74 -41.87 -9.74
CA VAL A 473 -10.57 -40.43 -9.50
C VAL A 473 -11.58 -39.58 -10.27
N LEU A 474 -12.09 -40.06 -11.41
CA LEU A 474 -13.09 -39.32 -12.19
C LEU A 474 -14.40 -39.12 -11.42
N ALA A 475 -14.76 -40.05 -10.53
CA ALA A 475 -15.93 -39.91 -9.67
C ALA A 475 -15.73 -38.77 -8.64
N GLY A 476 -14.55 -38.70 -8.03
CA GLY A 476 -14.17 -37.58 -7.16
C GLY A 476 -14.10 -36.24 -7.90
N LEU A 477 -13.57 -36.24 -9.13
CA LEU A 477 -13.54 -35.07 -10.00
C LEU A 477 -14.95 -34.60 -10.36
N ALA A 478 -15.88 -35.50 -10.65
CA ALA A 478 -17.27 -35.16 -10.94
C ALA A 478 -17.92 -34.43 -9.75
N VAL A 479 -17.71 -34.90 -8.52
CA VAL A 479 -18.18 -34.21 -7.30
C VAL A 479 -17.60 -32.80 -7.22
N MET A 480 -16.30 -32.63 -7.48
CA MET A 480 -15.64 -31.33 -7.45
C MET A 480 -16.17 -30.38 -8.53
N ILE A 481 -16.40 -30.89 -9.75
CA ILE A 481 -16.98 -30.11 -10.84
C ILE A 481 -18.40 -29.68 -10.51
N ILE A 482 -19.20 -30.53 -9.86
CA ILE A 482 -20.57 -30.20 -9.42
C ILE A 482 -20.57 -29.14 -8.30
N MET A 483 -19.57 -29.17 -7.41
CA MET A 483 -19.44 -28.19 -6.33
C MET A 483 -19.14 -26.77 -6.84
N ILE A 484 -18.47 -26.61 -7.98
CA ILE A 484 -18.14 -25.31 -8.57
C ILE A 484 -19.39 -24.47 -8.94
N PRO A 485 -20.34 -24.94 -9.77
CA PRO A 485 -21.53 -24.17 -10.13
C PRO A 485 -22.47 -23.96 -8.95
N LEU A 486 -22.57 -24.92 -8.02
CA LEU A 486 -23.33 -24.76 -6.78
C LEU A 486 -22.81 -23.58 -5.96
N ASN A 487 -21.48 -23.53 -5.74
CA ASN A 487 -20.84 -22.41 -5.07
C ASN A 487 -20.94 -21.10 -5.88
N GLY A 488 -20.85 -21.17 -7.21
CA GLY A 488 -21.04 -20.01 -8.09
C GLY A 488 -22.43 -19.39 -7.97
N PHE A 489 -23.48 -20.21 -7.90
CA PHE A 489 -24.85 -19.76 -7.70
C PHE A 489 -25.03 -19.11 -6.32
N ILE A 490 -24.55 -19.75 -5.25
CA ILE A 490 -24.60 -19.19 -3.89
C ILE A 490 -23.82 -17.87 -3.83
N ALA A 491 -22.62 -17.81 -4.40
CA ALA A 491 -21.81 -16.59 -4.45
C ALA A 491 -22.50 -15.44 -5.20
N SER A 492 -23.21 -15.73 -6.29
CA SER A 492 -24.02 -14.74 -7.03
C SER A 492 -25.16 -14.18 -6.17
N ARG A 493 -25.83 -15.03 -5.39
CA ARG A 493 -26.86 -14.62 -4.43
C ARG A 493 -26.27 -13.79 -3.28
N ILE A 494 -25.16 -14.23 -2.70
CA ILE A 494 -24.40 -13.47 -1.68
C ILE A 494 -24.07 -12.08 -2.20
N LYS A 495 -23.52 -11.97 -3.41
CA LYS A 495 -23.22 -10.69 -4.05
C LYS A 495 -24.46 -9.79 -4.18
N THR A 496 -25.59 -10.37 -4.56
CA THR A 496 -26.86 -9.62 -4.70
C THR A 496 -27.35 -9.08 -3.35
N TYR A 497 -27.33 -9.91 -2.30
CA TYR A 497 -27.69 -9.47 -0.95
C TYR A 497 -26.68 -8.47 -0.37
N GLN A 498 -25.38 -8.65 -0.67
CA GLN A 498 -24.33 -7.72 -0.26
C GLN A 498 -24.51 -6.34 -0.91
N ILE A 499 -24.93 -6.27 -2.19
CA ILE A 499 -25.27 -4.99 -2.84
C ILE A 499 -26.46 -4.31 -2.14
N ARG A 500 -27.51 -5.07 -1.81
CA ARG A 500 -28.67 -4.53 -1.07
C ARG A 500 -28.29 -4.06 0.33
N GLN A 501 -27.47 -4.83 1.03
CA GLN A 501 -26.92 -4.47 2.34
C GLN A 501 -26.13 -3.17 2.27
N MET A 502 -25.24 -3.00 1.27
CA MET A 502 -24.48 -1.77 1.10
C MET A 502 -25.39 -0.56 0.89
N LYS A 503 -26.49 -0.70 0.13
CA LYS A 503 -27.46 0.37 -0.04
C LYS A 503 -28.08 0.82 1.29
N TYR A 504 -28.55 -0.10 2.13
CA TYR A 504 -29.11 0.26 3.44
C TYR A 504 -28.05 0.81 4.40
N LYS A 505 -26.83 0.26 4.36
CA LYS A 505 -25.70 0.78 5.15
C LYS A 505 -25.36 2.22 4.75
N ASP A 506 -25.31 2.53 3.46
CA ASP A 506 -25.01 3.87 2.94
C ASP A 506 -26.11 4.87 3.33
N GLU A 507 -27.38 4.46 3.25
CA GLU A 507 -28.53 5.25 3.72
C GLU A 507 -28.43 5.54 5.23
N ARG A 508 -28.11 4.53 6.05
CA ARG A 508 -27.89 4.68 7.49
C ARG A 508 -26.74 5.63 7.81
N VAL A 509 -25.59 5.47 7.14
CA VAL A 509 -24.40 6.31 7.36
C VAL A 509 -24.66 7.74 6.92
N LYS A 510 -25.39 7.96 5.82
CA LYS A 510 -25.82 9.28 5.37
C LYS A 510 -26.70 9.96 6.42
N LEU A 511 -27.76 9.29 6.89
CA LEU A 511 -28.65 9.82 7.93
C LEU A 511 -27.88 10.12 9.23
N MET A 512 -26.96 9.24 9.63
CA MET A 512 -26.09 9.49 10.78
C MET A 512 -25.22 10.74 10.62
N ASN A 513 -24.65 10.97 9.44
CA ASN A 513 -23.83 12.16 9.19
C ASN A 513 -24.66 13.45 9.23
N GLU A 514 -25.91 13.41 8.75
CA GLU A 514 -26.86 14.53 8.86
C GLU A 514 -27.20 14.82 10.33
N VAL A 515 -27.47 13.78 11.12
CA VAL A 515 -27.71 13.88 12.57
C VAL A 515 -26.51 14.48 13.31
N LEU A 516 -25.29 14.02 13.03
CA LEU A 516 -24.07 14.52 13.66
C LEU A 516 -23.77 15.98 13.27
N SER A 517 -23.98 16.34 12.00
CA SER A 517 -23.79 17.71 11.51
C SER A 517 -24.81 18.68 12.11
N GLY A 518 -26.04 18.21 12.31
CA GLY A 518 -27.14 18.97 12.89
C GLY A 518 -27.34 18.78 14.39
N ILE A 519 -26.39 18.17 15.12
CA ILE A 519 -26.64 17.66 16.48
C ILE A 519 -27.15 18.75 17.45
N LYS A 520 -26.66 19.98 17.30
CA LYS A 520 -27.10 21.13 18.11
C LYS A 520 -28.58 21.45 17.88
N VAL A 521 -29.01 21.46 16.62
CA VAL A 521 -30.40 21.74 16.23
C VAL A 521 -31.32 20.64 16.74
N LEU A 522 -30.93 19.37 16.54
CA LEU A 522 -31.72 18.22 17.01
C LEU A 522 -31.91 18.23 18.53
N LYS A 523 -30.85 18.58 19.29
CA LYS A 523 -30.89 18.72 20.76
C LYS A 523 -31.78 19.87 21.22
N LEU A 524 -31.75 21.01 20.52
CA LEU A 524 -32.59 22.17 20.84
C LEU A 524 -34.09 21.88 20.66
N TYR A 525 -34.45 21.06 19.65
CA TYR A 525 -35.83 20.68 19.36
C TYR A 525 -36.28 19.34 20.01
N ALA A 526 -35.41 18.69 20.78
CA ALA A 526 -35.66 17.36 21.37
C ALA A 526 -36.09 16.29 20.35
N TRP A 527 -35.52 16.34 19.14
CA TRP A 527 -35.87 15.43 18.03
C TRP A 527 -35.08 14.12 18.03
N GLU A 528 -34.20 13.87 19.01
CA GLU A 528 -33.33 12.69 19.03
C GLU A 528 -34.10 11.36 18.97
N PRO A 529 -35.21 11.15 19.72
CA PRO A 529 -35.94 9.89 19.67
C PRO A 529 -36.57 9.60 18.30
N SER A 530 -36.97 10.65 17.57
CA SER A 530 -37.55 10.53 16.24
C SER A 530 -36.48 10.08 15.22
N PHE A 531 -35.31 10.72 15.26
CA PHE A 531 -34.19 10.34 14.40
C PHE A 531 -33.59 8.98 14.79
N GLU A 532 -33.57 8.62 16.07
CA GLU A 532 -33.16 7.30 16.54
C GLU A 532 -34.05 6.20 15.91
N LYS A 533 -35.37 6.38 15.94
CA LYS A 533 -36.31 5.44 15.33
C LYS A 533 -36.06 5.27 13.82
N GLN A 534 -35.85 6.36 13.08
CA GLN A 534 -35.54 6.29 11.65
C GLN A 534 -34.24 5.50 11.38
N VAL A 535 -33.21 5.68 12.21
CA VAL A 535 -31.96 4.92 12.11
C VAL A 535 -32.19 3.43 12.40
N LEU A 536 -33.00 3.11 13.41
CA LEU A 536 -33.35 1.72 13.76
C LEU A 536 -34.16 1.03 12.66
N ASP A 537 -35.14 1.71 12.05
CA ASP A 537 -35.94 1.16 10.95
C ASP A 537 -35.08 0.78 9.73
N ILE A 538 -34.03 1.57 9.43
CA ILE A 538 -33.05 1.24 8.39
C ILE A 538 -32.17 0.08 8.85
N ARG A 539 -31.76 0.08 10.13
CA ARG A 539 -30.91 -0.96 10.71
C ARG A 539 -31.59 -2.34 10.69
N ASP A 540 -32.89 -2.43 10.92
CA ASP A 540 -33.63 -3.69 10.86
C ASP A 540 -33.64 -4.28 9.45
N LYS A 541 -33.83 -3.44 8.43
CA LYS A 541 -33.70 -3.85 7.02
C LYS A 541 -32.28 -4.33 6.71
N GLU A 542 -31.27 -3.62 7.21
CA GLU A 542 -29.85 -4.01 7.09
C GLU A 542 -29.60 -5.39 7.73
N ILE A 543 -30.07 -5.59 8.97
CA ILE A 543 -29.91 -6.85 9.73
C ILE A 543 -30.63 -8.01 9.02
N ALA A 544 -31.81 -7.81 8.46
CA ALA A 544 -32.52 -8.86 7.71
C ALA A 544 -31.70 -9.34 6.50
N THR A 545 -31.06 -8.42 5.77
CA THR A 545 -30.16 -8.78 4.66
C THR A 545 -28.86 -9.43 5.11
N LEU A 546 -28.31 -8.98 6.25
CA LEU A 546 -27.13 -9.60 6.88
C LEU A 546 -27.43 -11.05 7.30
N ARG A 547 -28.60 -11.32 7.88
CA ARG A 547 -29.02 -12.67 8.28
C ARG A 547 -29.13 -13.60 7.08
N ALA A 548 -29.76 -13.15 5.99
CA ALA A 548 -29.81 -13.92 4.74
C ALA A 548 -28.40 -14.22 4.18
N THR A 549 -27.49 -13.24 4.25
CA THR A 549 -26.10 -13.40 3.83
C THR A 549 -25.34 -14.38 4.73
N ALA A 550 -25.57 -14.32 6.04
CA ALA A 550 -24.96 -15.24 7.00
C ALA A 550 -25.38 -16.69 6.73
N TYR A 551 -26.66 -16.96 6.49
CA TYR A 551 -27.12 -18.31 6.11
C TYR A 551 -26.48 -18.81 4.81
N LEU A 552 -26.34 -17.95 3.80
CA LEU A 552 -25.66 -18.33 2.56
C LEU A 552 -24.16 -18.60 2.77
N ASN A 553 -23.49 -17.80 3.61
CA ASN A 553 -22.09 -18.02 3.99
C ASN A 553 -21.89 -19.32 4.79
N ALA A 554 -22.83 -19.65 5.69
CA ALA A 554 -22.82 -20.93 6.41
C ALA A 554 -22.94 -22.10 5.43
N SER A 555 -23.86 -22.03 4.46
CA SER A 555 -23.99 -23.02 3.39
C SER A 555 -22.70 -23.18 2.56
N THR A 556 -22.05 -22.08 2.17
CA THR A 556 -20.75 -22.14 1.46
C THR A 556 -19.65 -22.75 2.34
N SER A 557 -19.59 -22.38 3.62
CA SER A 557 -18.60 -22.91 4.56
C SER A 557 -18.80 -24.41 4.79
N PHE A 558 -20.05 -24.87 4.89
CA PHE A 558 -20.42 -26.28 4.95
C PHE A 558 -19.95 -27.04 3.70
N LEU A 559 -20.23 -26.54 2.49
CA LEU A 559 -19.79 -27.18 1.25
C LEU A 559 -18.27 -27.33 1.20
N TRP A 560 -17.50 -26.34 1.66
CA TRP A 560 -16.03 -26.40 1.69
C TRP A 560 -15.47 -27.32 2.77
N SER A 561 -16.12 -27.40 3.93
CA SER A 561 -15.71 -28.30 5.01
C SER A 561 -15.95 -29.76 4.65
N CYS A 562 -17.08 -30.05 4.00
CA CYS A 562 -17.45 -31.40 3.57
C CYS A 562 -16.79 -31.85 2.26
N ALA A 563 -16.29 -30.93 1.42
CA ALA A 563 -15.76 -31.28 0.10
C ALA A 563 -14.65 -32.35 0.13
N PRO A 564 -13.59 -32.26 0.97
CA PRO A 564 -12.54 -33.30 1.00
C PRO A 564 -13.08 -34.67 1.43
N PHE A 565 -13.96 -34.68 2.43
CA PHE A 565 -14.61 -35.91 2.88
C PHE A 565 -15.46 -36.52 1.76
N LEU A 566 -16.36 -35.74 1.15
CA LEU A 566 -17.26 -36.22 0.11
C LEU A 566 -16.49 -36.74 -1.12
N VAL A 567 -15.45 -36.02 -1.53
CA VAL A 567 -14.57 -36.44 -2.63
C VAL A 567 -13.83 -37.73 -2.28
N SER A 568 -13.28 -37.84 -1.07
CA SER A 568 -12.62 -39.08 -0.63
C SER A 568 -13.59 -40.26 -0.55
N LEU A 569 -14.78 -40.07 0.03
CA LEU A 569 -15.81 -41.09 0.16
C LEU A 569 -16.24 -41.62 -1.20
N VAL A 570 -16.57 -40.72 -2.15
CA VAL A 570 -16.98 -41.12 -3.50
C VAL A 570 -15.84 -41.81 -4.23
N THR A 571 -14.62 -41.29 -4.15
CA THR A 571 -13.47 -41.90 -4.84
C THR A 571 -13.14 -43.28 -4.28
N PHE A 572 -13.09 -43.44 -2.96
CA PHE A 572 -12.80 -44.71 -2.30
C PHE A 572 -13.95 -45.72 -2.50
N ALA A 573 -15.20 -45.28 -2.42
CA ALA A 573 -16.36 -46.12 -2.73
C ALA A 573 -16.29 -46.64 -4.18
N THR A 574 -16.06 -45.76 -5.16
CA THR A 574 -15.92 -46.18 -6.56
C THR A 574 -14.71 -47.08 -6.77
N TYR A 575 -13.57 -46.83 -6.11
CA TYR A 575 -12.39 -47.67 -6.23
C TYR A 575 -12.65 -49.12 -5.80
N VAL A 576 -13.32 -49.29 -4.66
CA VAL A 576 -13.62 -50.59 -4.05
C VAL A 576 -14.81 -51.30 -4.71
N LEU A 577 -15.79 -50.57 -5.23
CA LEU A 577 -16.99 -51.15 -5.84
C LEU A 577 -16.81 -51.54 -7.31
N VAL A 578 -15.82 -50.97 -8.02
CA VAL A 578 -15.60 -51.23 -9.46
C VAL A 578 -14.88 -52.54 -9.73
N ASP A 579 -13.92 -52.94 -8.89
CA ASP A 579 -13.18 -54.19 -9.02
C ASP A 579 -12.97 -54.80 -7.63
N GLU A 580 -13.21 -56.10 -7.49
CA GLU A 580 -13.02 -56.83 -6.24
C GLU A 580 -11.54 -56.96 -5.87
N ASN A 581 -10.62 -56.84 -6.85
CA ASN A 581 -9.17 -56.86 -6.63
C ASN A 581 -8.61 -55.52 -6.11
N ASN A 582 -9.41 -54.45 -6.09
CA ASN A 582 -8.97 -53.13 -5.65
C ASN A 582 -9.00 -53.01 -4.12
N VAL A 583 -7.85 -53.24 -3.49
CA VAL A 583 -7.68 -53.06 -2.03
C VAL A 583 -7.19 -51.66 -1.69
N LEU A 584 -7.85 -51.03 -0.70
CA LEU A 584 -7.46 -49.76 -0.09
C LEU A 584 -6.38 -50.00 0.96
N ASP A 585 -5.13 -49.89 0.54
CA ASP A 585 -3.97 -49.95 1.43
C ASP A 585 -3.75 -48.61 2.16
N ALA A 586 -3.01 -48.62 3.27
CA ALA A 586 -2.69 -47.43 4.04
C ALA A 586 -1.95 -46.40 3.18
N LYS A 587 -0.98 -46.84 2.37
CA LYS A 587 -0.31 -45.99 1.38
C LYS A 587 -1.26 -45.28 0.42
N LYS A 588 -2.20 -46.01 -0.21
CA LYS A 588 -3.20 -45.41 -1.13
C LYS A 588 -4.08 -44.41 -0.40
N THR A 589 -4.53 -44.76 0.79
CA THR A 589 -5.54 -43.99 1.51
C THR A 589 -4.98 -42.66 2.02
N PHE A 590 -3.83 -42.66 2.71
CA PHE A 590 -3.25 -41.45 3.29
C PHE A 590 -2.60 -40.51 2.27
N VAL A 591 -1.98 -41.06 1.22
CA VAL A 591 -1.40 -40.24 0.14
C VAL A 591 -2.51 -39.54 -0.64
N SER A 592 -3.59 -40.26 -0.99
CA SER A 592 -4.75 -39.66 -1.65
C SER A 592 -5.44 -38.63 -0.78
N LEU A 593 -5.60 -38.88 0.54
CA LEU A 593 -6.15 -37.90 1.47
C LEU A 593 -5.31 -36.61 1.53
N SER A 594 -3.99 -36.75 1.54
CA SER A 594 -3.06 -35.61 1.50
C SER A 594 -3.19 -34.81 0.19
N LEU A 595 -3.29 -35.49 -0.95
CA LEU A 595 -3.50 -34.86 -2.27
C LEU A 595 -4.87 -34.15 -2.36
N PHE A 596 -5.94 -34.72 -1.81
CA PHE A 596 -7.25 -34.07 -1.73
C PHE A 596 -7.21 -32.82 -0.84
N ASN A 597 -6.47 -32.85 0.27
CA ASN A 597 -6.29 -31.68 1.14
C ASN A 597 -5.50 -30.55 0.45
N ILE A 598 -4.48 -30.87 -0.35
CA ILE A 598 -3.77 -29.89 -1.17
C ILE A 598 -4.72 -29.23 -2.18
N LEU A 599 -5.61 -30.01 -2.82
CA LEU A 599 -6.54 -29.54 -3.83
C LEU A 599 -7.60 -28.56 -3.29
N ARG A 600 -7.91 -28.63 -1.98
CA ARG A 600 -8.89 -27.76 -1.31
C ARG A 600 -8.53 -26.27 -1.45
N PHE A 601 -7.27 -25.91 -1.19
CA PHE A 601 -6.87 -24.50 -1.14
C PHE A 601 -7.03 -23.79 -2.50
N PRO A 602 -6.51 -24.32 -3.62
CA PRO A 602 -6.74 -23.75 -4.96
C PRO A 602 -8.21 -23.58 -5.31
N LEU A 603 -9.04 -24.59 -5.01
CA LEU A 603 -10.47 -24.57 -5.32
C LEU A 603 -11.20 -23.47 -4.53
N THR A 604 -10.85 -23.25 -3.26
CA THR A 604 -11.45 -22.19 -2.43
C THR A 604 -10.99 -20.79 -2.84
N MET A 605 -9.71 -20.64 -3.18
CA MET A 605 -9.11 -19.33 -3.45
C MET A 605 -9.42 -18.82 -4.85
N LEU A 606 -9.48 -19.70 -5.86
CA LEU A 606 -9.66 -19.28 -7.25
C LEU A 606 -10.93 -18.43 -7.49
N PRO A 607 -12.13 -18.79 -6.98
CA PRO A 607 -13.33 -17.95 -7.11
C PRO A 607 -13.20 -16.59 -6.41
N MET A 608 -12.57 -16.55 -5.23
CA MET A 608 -12.32 -15.31 -4.49
C MET A 608 -11.41 -14.38 -5.31
N LEU A 609 -10.38 -14.93 -5.95
CA LEU A 609 -9.46 -14.17 -6.78
C LEU A 609 -10.08 -13.66 -8.07
N ILE A 610 -10.95 -14.44 -8.71
CA ILE A 610 -11.73 -13.98 -9.87
C ILE A 610 -12.59 -12.77 -9.46
N THR A 611 -13.21 -12.82 -8.28
CA THR A 611 -14.01 -11.70 -7.76
C THR A 611 -13.12 -10.47 -7.51
N ASN A 612 -11.97 -10.63 -6.87
CA ASN A 612 -11.02 -9.54 -6.64
C ASN A 612 -10.45 -8.96 -7.94
N LEU A 613 -10.24 -9.78 -8.96
CA LEU A 613 -9.81 -9.36 -10.29
C LEU A 613 -10.88 -8.50 -10.97
N VAL A 614 -12.14 -8.93 -10.94
CA VAL A 614 -13.27 -8.16 -11.48
C VAL A 614 -13.42 -6.82 -10.75
N GLN A 615 -13.31 -6.81 -9.42
CA GLN A 615 -13.37 -5.57 -8.64
C GLN A 615 -12.21 -4.62 -8.98
N THR A 616 -11.00 -5.15 -9.11
CA THR A 616 -9.82 -4.37 -9.49
C THR A 616 -9.96 -3.84 -10.92
N GLN A 617 -10.57 -4.59 -11.84
CA GLN A 617 -10.87 -4.11 -13.19
C GLN A 617 -11.80 -2.89 -13.18
N VAL A 618 -12.79 -2.84 -12.30
CA VAL A 618 -13.64 -1.65 -12.11
C VAL A 618 -12.85 -0.48 -11.52
N SER A 619 -11.91 -0.75 -10.61
CA SER A 619 -10.97 0.26 -10.09
C SER A 619 -10.05 0.81 -11.18
N VAL A 620 -9.55 -0.04 -12.09
CA VAL A 620 -8.77 0.37 -13.27
C VAL A 620 -9.58 1.31 -14.16
N GLN A 621 -10.84 1.00 -14.41
CA GLN A 621 -11.72 1.85 -15.22
C GLN A 621 -11.93 3.24 -14.57
N ARG A 622 -12.16 3.29 -13.25
CA ARG A 622 -12.34 4.54 -12.52
C ARG A 622 -11.06 5.38 -12.48
N ILE A 623 -9.92 4.78 -12.17
CA ILE A 623 -8.62 5.48 -12.21
C ILE A 623 -8.29 5.96 -13.62
N ASN A 624 -8.51 5.14 -14.66
CA ASN A 624 -8.31 5.57 -16.04
C ASN A 624 -9.24 6.73 -16.42
N LYS A 625 -10.52 6.70 -16.01
CA LYS A 625 -11.44 7.81 -16.23
C LYS A 625 -10.91 9.11 -15.62
N PHE A 626 -10.49 9.07 -14.35
CA PHE A 626 -9.96 10.22 -13.63
C PHE A 626 -8.62 10.73 -14.20
N LEU A 627 -7.67 9.85 -14.51
CA LEU A 627 -6.35 10.26 -15.03
C LEU A 627 -6.41 10.83 -16.45
N ASN A 628 -7.40 10.44 -17.25
CA ASN A 628 -7.64 10.99 -18.58
C ASN A 628 -8.62 12.19 -18.59
N SER A 629 -9.09 12.64 -17.43
CA SER A 629 -9.84 13.90 -17.32
C SER A 629 -9.00 15.07 -17.80
N GLU A 630 -9.66 16.13 -18.27
CA GLU A 630 -8.99 17.33 -18.75
C GLU A 630 -8.19 18.01 -17.63
N GLU A 631 -7.03 18.55 -18.01
CA GLU A 631 -6.17 19.32 -17.13
C GLU A 631 -6.34 20.80 -17.47
N LEU A 632 -6.10 21.68 -16.48
CA LEU A 632 -5.98 23.12 -16.71
C LEU A 632 -4.82 23.38 -17.66
N ASP A 633 -5.05 24.19 -18.69
CA ASP A 633 -3.99 24.62 -19.61
C ASP A 633 -3.10 25.65 -18.90
N PRO A 634 -1.79 25.36 -18.69
CA PRO A 634 -0.86 26.33 -18.13
C PRO A 634 -0.73 27.60 -18.96
N ASP A 635 -1.02 27.55 -20.26
CA ASP A 635 -0.91 28.67 -21.20
C ASP A 635 -2.17 29.55 -21.24
N ASN A 636 -3.17 29.25 -20.40
CA ASN A 636 -4.35 30.10 -20.23
C ASN A 636 -3.97 31.53 -19.80
N VAL A 637 -2.96 31.66 -18.93
CA VAL A 637 -2.44 32.94 -18.44
C VAL A 637 -0.98 33.10 -18.83
N GLN A 638 -0.67 34.19 -19.51
CA GLN A 638 0.70 34.56 -19.86
C GLN A 638 1.37 35.25 -18.66
N HIS A 639 2.70 35.12 -18.58
CA HIS A 639 3.52 35.75 -17.55
C HIS A 639 4.64 36.59 -18.18
N ASP A 640 4.30 37.32 -19.24
CA ASP A 640 5.26 38.16 -19.94
C ASP A 640 5.53 39.45 -19.15
N SER A 641 6.80 39.62 -18.77
CA SER A 641 7.29 40.79 -18.05
C SER A 641 7.45 42.03 -18.94
N SER A 642 7.35 41.87 -20.27
CA SER A 642 7.46 42.97 -21.24
C SER A 642 6.23 43.88 -21.26
N LYS A 643 5.06 43.36 -20.84
CA LYS A 643 3.81 44.12 -20.76
C LYS A 643 3.91 45.22 -19.67
N PRO A 644 3.37 46.42 -19.91
CA PRO A 644 3.51 47.56 -19.01
C PRO A 644 2.74 47.39 -17.68
N HIS A 645 1.62 46.67 -17.71
CA HIS A 645 0.72 46.49 -16.57
C HIS A 645 0.91 45.12 -15.90
N PRO A 646 0.93 45.05 -14.54
CA PRO A 646 1.09 43.80 -13.81
C PRO A 646 -0.05 42.82 -14.03
N MET A 647 -1.25 43.29 -14.36
CA MET A 647 -2.37 42.44 -14.79
C MET A 647 -3.13 43.10 -15.93
N SER A 648 -3.41 42.34 -16.97
CA SER A 648 -4.21 42.80 -18.11
C SER A 648 -5.02 41.66 -18.71
N ILE A 649 -6.27 41.96 -19.09
CA ILE A 649 -7.13 41.12 -19.93
C ILE A 649 -7.53 41.94 -21.15
N GLU A 650 -7.29 41.39 -22.34
CA GLU A 650 -7.66 42.00 -23.62
C GLU A 650 -8.60 41.05 -24.37
N ASN A 651 -9.81 41.53 -24.69
CA ASN A 651 -10.88 40.80 -25.38
C ASN A 651 -11.10 39.38 -24.80
N GLY A 652 -11.13 39.27 -23.47
CA GLY A 652 -11.20 37.98 -22.79
C GLY A 652 -12.60 37.38 -22.79
N HIS A 653 -12.73 36.16 -23.29
CA HIS A 653 -13.93 35.33 -23.19
C HIS A 653 -13.62 34.07 -22.40
N PHE A 654 -14.39 33.80 -21.34
CA PHE A 654 -14.13 32.69 -20.42
C PHE A 654 -15.37 31.85 -20.13
N SER A 655 -15.13 30.55 -19.92
CA SER A 655 -16.13 29.58 -19.51
C SER A 655 -15.61 28.69 -18.37
N TRP A 656 -16.55 28.07 -17.64
CA TRP A 656 -16.28 27.07 -16.62
C TRP A 656 -16.21 25.63 -17.16
N GLY A 657 -16.42 25.42 -18.46
CA GLY A 657 -16.22 24.13 -19.13
C GLY A 657 -17.22 23.78 -20.24
N ASP A 658 -18.31 24.53 -20.36
CA ASP A 658 -19.23 24.40 -21.49
C ASP A 658 -18.96 25.58 -22.44
N GLU A 659 -18.42 25.30 -23.63
CA GLU A 659 -18.09 26.34 -24.63
C GLU A 659 -19.32 27.19 -25.01
N ASP A 660 -20.52 26.60 -24.91
CA ASP A 660 -21.80 27.25 -25.21
C ASP A 660 -22.29 28.22 -24.11
N GLU A 661 -21.82 28.09 -22.87
CA GLU A 661 -22.17 28.98 -21.74
C GLU A 661 -20.98 29.89 -21.35
N MET A 662 -20.75 30.93 -22.16
CA MET A 662 -19.78 31.97 -21.83
C MET A 662 -20.25 32.77 -20.61
N THR A 663 -19.55 32.59 -19.48
CA THR A 663 -19.84 33.29 -18.21
C THR A 663 -19.30 34.72 -18.24
N LEU A 664 -18.14 34.91 -18.86
CA LEU A 664 -17.50 36.23 -19.01
C LEU A 664 -17.32 36.53 -20.49
N LYS A 665 -17.76 37.71 -20.93
CA LYS A 665 -17.75 38.12 -22.34
C LYS A 665 -17.05 39.47 -22.49
N ASN A 666 -16.20 39.58 -23.50
CA ASN A 666 -15.53 40.82 -23.90
C ASN A 666 -14.89 41.60 -22.73
N ILE A 667 -14.23 40.88 -21.82
CA ILE A 667 -13.60 41.50 -20.65
C ILE A 667 -12.33 42.23 -21.11
N ASN A 668 -12.30 43.54 -20.86
CA ASN A 668 -11.14 44.39 -21.10
C ASN A 668 -10.79 45.13 -19.80
N MET A 669 -9.68 44.76 -19.17
CA MET A 669 -9.30 45.27 -17.85
C MET A 669 -7.78 45.42 -17.74
N GLU A 670 -7.33 46.56 -17.22
CA GLU A 670 -5.91 46.84 -16.99
C GLU A 670 -5.69 47.34 -15.57
N VAL A 671 -4.78 46.70 -14.84
CA VAL A 671 -4.47 47.07 -13.46
C VAL A 671 -3.05 47.61 -13.40
N ARG A 672 -2.90 48.87 -12.97
CA ARG A 672 -1.60 49.54 -12.81
C ARG A 672 -0.90 49.12 -11.51
N LYS A 673 0.43 49.26 -11.47
CA LYS A 673 1.22 48.94 -10.27
C LYS A 673 0.86 49.86 -9.11
N HIS A 674 0.76 49.28 -7.91
CA HIS A 674 0.48 49.98 -6.64
C HIS A 674 -0.93 50.58 -6.49
N ASN A 675 -1.81 50.36 -7.46
CA ASN A 675 -3.19 50.85 -7.39
C ASN A 675 -4.09 49.89 -6.57
N LEU A 676 -5.10 50.47 -5.94
CA LEU A 676 -6.27 49.79 -5.39
C LEU A 676 -7.41 49.86 -6.42
N VAL A 677 -7.74 48.71 -7.02
CA VAL A 677 -8.83 48.58 -7.99
C VAL A 677 -10.02 47.88 -7.34
N ALA A 678 -11.21 48.47 -7.45
CA ALA A 678 -12.44 47.86 -6.97
C ALA A 678 -13.25 47.24 -8.12
N ILE A 679 -13.86 46.07 -7.88
CA ILE A 679 -14.80 45.43 -8.81
C ILE A 679 -16.15 45.31 -8.12
N VAL A 680 -17.17 45.93 -8.71
CA VAL A 680 -18.53 46.03 -8.15
C VAL A 680 -19.58 45.56 -9.16
N GLY A 681 -20.79 45.26 -8.68
CA GLY A 681 -21.91 44.84 -9.51
C GLY A 681 -22.86 43.92 -8.76
N THR A 682 -24.02 43.64 -9.37
CA THR A 682 -25.08 42.83 -8.77
C THR A 682 -24.62 41.40 -8.42
N VAL A 683 -25.32 40.74 -7.51
CA VAL A 683 -25.05 39.33 -7.17
C VAL A 683 -25.16 38.47 -8.44
N GLY A 684 -24.18 37.59 -8.65
CA GLY A 684 -24.13 36.74 -9.85
C GLY A 684 -23.62 37.41 -11.13
N SER A 685 -23.16 38.66 -11.11
CA SER A 685 -22.66 39.37 -12.31
C SER A 685 -21.31 38.88 -12.86
N GLY A 686 -20.63 37.93 -12.20
CA GLY A 686 -19.35 37.37 -12.64
C GLY A 686 -18.09 37.93 -11.94
N LYS A 687 -18.23 38.70 -10.86
CA LYS A 687 -17.10 39.34 -10.13
C LYS A 687 -16.00 38.36 -9.71
N SER A 688 -16.35 37.33 -8.94
CA SER A 688 -15.40 36.32 -8.50
C SER A 688 -14.84 35.52 -9.69
N SER A 689 -15.63 35.32 -10.76
CA SER A 689 -15.16 34.69 -12.00
C SER A 689 -14.00 35.48 -12.64
N VAL A 690 -14.01 36.82 -12.61
CA VAL A 690 -12.89 37.63 -13.13
C VAL A 690 -11.60 37.36 -12.33
N ILE A 691 -11.69 37.25 -11.00
CA ILE A 691 -10.53 36.86 -10.18
C ILE A 691 -10.02 35.47 -10.59
N GLN A 692 -10.93 34.51 -10.79
CA GLN A 692 -10.57 33.15 -11.18
C GLN A 692 -9.97 33.09 -12.59
N ALA A 693 -10.36 33.98 -13.50
CA ALA A 693 -9.73 34.14 -14.80
C ALA A 693 -8.28 34.64 -14.69
N PHE A 694 -7.99 35.61 -13.82
CA PHE A 694 -6.61 36.05 -13.55
C PHE A 694 -5.75 34.96 -12.91
N LEU A 695 -6.34 34.09 -12.09
CA LEU A 695 -5.65 32.95 -11.47
C LEU A 695 -5.41 31.79 -12.46
N GLY A 696 -6.04 31.80 -13.64
CA GLY A 696 -5.97 30.72 -14.63
C GLY A 696 -6.82 29.49 -14.29
N GLU A 697 -7.78 29.64 -13.38
CA GLU A 697 -8.70 28.56 -12.97
C GLU A 697 -9.90 28.42 -13.92
N MET A 698 -10.22 29.47 -14.69
CA MET A 698 -11.21 29.43 -15.77
C MET A 698 -10.57 29.12 -17.12
N GLU A 699 -11.33 28.49 -18.01
CA GLU A 699 -10.88 28.21 -19.37
C GLU A 699 -11.05 29.46 -20.24
N LYS A 700 -9.97 29.84 -20.93
CA LYS A 700 -9.94 30.98 -21.84
C LYS A 700 -10.27 30.49 -23.25
N ILE A 701 -11.41 30.92 -23.79
CA ILE A 701 -11.83 30.59 -25.17
C ILE A 701 -11.12 31.50 -26.17
N SER A 702 -11.07 32.80 -25.88
CA SER A 702 -10.39 33.80 -26.71
C SER A 702 -9.92 34.99 -25.89
N GLY A 703 -9.03 35.80 -26.48
CA GLY A 703 -8.39 36.94 -25.82
C GLY A 703 -7.02 36.61 -25.23
N THR A 704 -6.43 37.60 -24.56
CA THR A 704 -5.14 37.45 -23.86
C THR A 704 -5.27 37.85 -22.39
N VAL A 705 -4.63 37.08 -21.52
CA VAL A 705 -4.52 37.35 -20.07
C VAL A 705 -3.06 37.34 -19.71
N ASN A 706 -2.59 38.38 -19.05
CA ASN A 706 -1.21 38.46 -18.58
C ASN A 706 -1.17 38.83 -17.09
N THR A 707 -0.32 38.13 -16.31
CA THR A 707 -0.07 38.44 -14.89
C THR A 707 1.42 38.39 -14.56
N VAL A 708 1.95 39.40 -13.86
CA VAL A 708 3.37 39.53 -13.53
C VAL A 708 3.57 39.79 -12.04
N GLY A 709 4.19 38.82 -11.35
CA GLY A 709 4.54 38.92 -9.92
C GLY A 709 3.93 37.81 -9.08
N LYS A 710 4.27 37.78 -7.78
CA LYS A 710 3.67 36.82 -6.85
C LYS A 710 2.26 37.29 -6.46
N MET A 711 1.28 36.41 -6.54
CA MET A 711 -0.11 36.69 -6.17
C MET A 711 -0.47 36.11 -4.79
N ALA A 712 -1.28 36.83 -4.03
CA ALA A 712 -1.97 36.34 -2.85
C ALA A 712 -3.49 36.44 -3.07
N TYR A 713 -4.20 35.33 -2.86
CA TYR A 713 -5.64 35.25 -3.04
C TYR A 713 -6.34 35.03 -1.70
N VAL A 714 -7.37 35.81 -1.43
CA VAL A 714 -8.29 35.64 -0.31
C VAL A 714 -9.66 35.29 -0.89
N PRO A 715 -10.12 34.03 -0.78
CA PRO A 715 -11.42 33.61 -1.30
C PRO A 715 -12.57 34.12 -0.42
N GLN A 716 -13.75 34.28 -1.03
CA GLN A 716 -14.99 34.64 -0.36
C GLN A 716 -15.32 33.66 0.78
N GLN A 717 -15.21 32.36 0.52
CA GLN A 717 -15.27 31.32 1.55
C GLN A 717 -13.87 31.01 2.08
N ALA A 718 -13.58 31.47 3.29
CA ALA A 718 -12.28 31.28 3.92
C ALA A 718 -11.95 29.79 4.14
N TRP A 719 -10.80 29.36 3.59
CA TRP A 719 -10.28 28.01 3.78
C TRP A 719 -9.20 27.97 4.86
N ILE A 720 -9.41 27.13 5.87
CA ILE A 720 -8.53 26.99 7.05
C ILE A 720 -8.01 25.55 7.13
N GLN A 721 -6.69 25.39 7.30
CA GLN A 721 -6.04 24.10 7.51
C GLN A 721 -6.31 23.60 8.93
N ASN A 722 -6.40 22.28 9.08
CA ASN A 722 -6.46 21.61 10.38
C ASN A 722 -5.08 21.66 11.05
N ALA A 723 -4.74 22.82 11.63
CA ALA A 723 -3.45 23.15 12.23
C ALA A 723 -3.66 24.31 13.24
N THR A 724 -2.60 24.79 13.88
CA THR A 724 -2.72 25.93 14.80
C THR A 724 -3.09 27.23 14.07
N VAL A 725 -3.64 28.22 14.79
CA VAL A 725 -3.88 29.58 14.24
C VAL A 725 -2.60 30.16 13.65
N ARG A 726 -1.48 30.02 14.36
CA ARG A 726 -0.16 30.46 13.92
C ARG A 726 0.26 29.79 12.61
N ASP A 727 0.17 28.47 12.52
CA ASP A 727 0.58 27.74 11.31
C ASP A 727 -0.30 28.08 10.11
N ASN A 728 -1.60 28.34 10.35
CA ASN A 728 -2.52 28.83 9.33
C ASN A 728 -2.13 30.21 8.78
N ILE A 729 -1.62 31.12 9.62
CA ILE A 729 -1.16 32.46 9.18
C ILE A 729 0.22 32.38 8.52
N LEU A 730 1.14 31.58 9.07
CA LEU A 730 2.50 31.42 8.52
C LEU A 730 2.51 30.69 7.18
N PHE A 731 1.65 29.69 7.02
CA PHE A 731 1.44 28.93 5.79
C PHE A 731 2.75 28.41 5.14
N GLY A 732 3.61 27.82 5.97
CA GLY A 732 4.91 27.28 5.56
C GLY A 732 6.07 28.28 5.50
N LYS A 733 5.83 29.57 5.80
CA LYS A 733 6.91 30.57 5.94
C LYS A 733 7.54 30.56 7.32
N SER A 734 8.75 31.09 7.43
CA SER A 734 9.43 31.27 8.71
C SER A 734 8.66 32.24 9.62
N TYR A 735 8.70 31.99 10.92
CA TYR A 735 8.08 32.84 11.94
C TYR A 735 8.95 34.07 12.22
N ASP A 736 8.49 35.25 11.80
CA ASP A 736 9.04 36.55 12.16
C ASP A 736 8.09 37.22 13.15
N ARG A 737 8.53 37.31 14.41
CA ARG A 737 7.72 37.84 15.51
C ARG A 737 7.27 39.28 15.28
N LYS A 738 8.11 40.14 14.69
CA LYS A 738 7.75 41.57 14.50
C LYS A 738 6.64 41.70 13.47
N ARG A 739 6.84 41.09 12.30
CA ARG A 739 5.87 41.09 11.22
C ARG A 739 4.58 40.39 11.63
N TYR A 740 4.67 39.26 12.32
CA TYR A 740 3.51 38.48 12.75
C TYR A 740 2.60 39.31 13.68
N ASN A 741 3.19 39.98 14.68
CA ASN A 741 2.42 40.85 15.58
C ASN A 741 1.79 42.04 14.83
N GLN A 742 2.53 42.68 13.93
CA GLN A 742 1.99 43.77 13.10
C GLN A 742 0.78 43.31 12.28
N VAL A 743 0.85 42.13 11.67
CA VAL A 743 -0.27 41.58 10.89
C VAL A 743 -1.47 41.23 11.78
N ILE A 744 -1.25 40.67 12.97
CA ILE A 744 -2.33 40.39 13.92
C ILE A 744 -3.05 41.67 14.33
N ASP A 745 -2.29 42.73 14.63
CA ASP A 745 -2.83 44.01 15.08
C ASP A 745 -3.58 44.71 13.94
N ALA A 746 -3.01 44.72 12.74
CA ALA A 746 -3.65 45.31 11.55
C ALA A 746 -4.92 44.55 11.13
N CYS A 747 -4.97 43.22 11.29
CA CYS A 747 -6.16 42.42 11.01
C CYS A 747 -7.16 42.34 12.17
N ALA A 748 -6.97 43.10 13.26
CA ALA A 748 -7.82 43.10 14.45
C ALA A 748 -8.03 41.70 15.07
N LEU A 749 -7.02 40.81 15.00
CA LEU A 749 -7.12 39.43 15.49
C LEU A 749 -6.72 39.26 16.96
N ARG A 750 -6.20 40.31 17.60
CA ARG A 750 -5.64 40.21 18.96
C ARG A 750 -6.66 39.77 20.00
N THR A 751 -7.85 40.37 19.97
CA THR A 751 -8.96 40.02 20.87
C THR A 751 -9.44 38.59 20.63
N ASP A 752 -9.55 38.15 19.37
CA ASP A 752 -9.94 36.77 19.06
C ASP A 752 -8.92 35.77 19.58
N ILE A 753 -7.63 36.06 19.43
CA ILE A 753 -6.56 35.20 19.90
C ILE A 753 -6.56 35.12 21.43
N GLU A 754 -6.78 36.23 22.14
CA GLU A 754 -6.82 36.24 23.61
C GLU A 754 -7.97 35.42 24.20
N ILE A 755 -9.08 35.27 23.46
CA ILE A 755 -10.24 34.46 23.88
C ILE A 755 -9.95 32.95 23.73
N LEU A 756 -9.04 32.55 22.83
CA LEU A 756 -8.71 31.14 22.60
C LEU A 756 -7.92 30.55 23.77
N SER A 757 -8.22 29.29 24.11
CA SER A 757 -7.66 28.60 25.29
C SER A 757 -6.13 28.58 25.35
N ALA A 758 -5.44 28.50 24.21
CA ALA A 758 -3.97 28.57 24.13
C ALA A 758 -3.47 29.68 23.20
N GLY A 759 -4.27 30.74 23.02
CA GLY A 759 -3.90 31.85 22.15
C GLY A 759 -3.71 31.41 20.70
N ASP A 760 -2.60 31.85 20.09
CA ASP A 760 -2.27 31.59 18.68
C ASP A 760 -1.79 30.16 18.39
N ARG A 761 -1.53 29.37 19.44
CA ARG A 761 -1.18 27.95 19.34
C ARG A 761 -2.38 27.02 19.41
N THR A 762 -3.59 27.57 19.57
CA THR A 762 -4.81 26.79 19.59
C THR A 762 -5.01 26.09 18.25
N GLU A 763 -5.29 24.79 18.30
CA GLU A 763 -5.58 23.98 17.12
C GLU A 763 -6.95 24.33 16.55
N ILE A 764 -6.98 24.72 15.28
CA ILE A 764 -8.21 24.99 14.55
C ILE A 764 -8.65 23.67 13.91
N GLY A 765 -9.82 23.15 14.31
CA GLY A 765 -10.35 21.90 13.80
C GLY A 765 -10.65 21.91 12.29
N GLU A 766 -11.11 20.77 11.74
CA GLU A 766 -11.37 20.64 10.30
C GLU A 766 -12.35 21.72 9.80
N LYS A 767 -11.95 22.46 8.74
CA LYS A 767 -12.67 23.64 8.19
C LYS A 767 -12.93 24.76 9.22
N GLY A 768 -12.17 24.78 10.32
CA GLY A 768 -12.29 25.75 11.40
C GLY A 768 -13.64 25.75 12.10
N ILE A 769 -14.18 24.58 12.43
CA ILE A 769 -15.47 24.45 13.14
C ILE A 769 -15.54 25.28 14.44
N ASN A 770 -14.38 25.57 15.06
CA ASN A 770 -14.27 26.34 16.30
C ASN A 770 -14.31 27.86 16.12
N LEU A 771 -14.37 28.37 14.88
CA LEU A 771 -14.27 29.80 14.57
C LEU A 771 -15.56 30.33 13.93
N SER A 772 -15.88 31.59 14.21
CA SER A 772 -16.96 32.32 13.51
C SER A 772 -16.59 32.65 12.05
N GLY A 773 -17.57 32.99 11.21
CA GLY A 773 -17.34 33.38 9.81
C GLY A 773 -16.34 34.52 9.67
N GLY A 774 -16.54 35.61 10.42
CA GLY A 774 -15.64 36.77 10.43
C GLY A 774 -14.24 36.46 10.97
N GLN A 775 -14.10 35.54 11.94
CA GLN A 775 -12.78 35.08 12.38
C GLN A 775 -12.04 34.31 11.29
N LYS A 776 -12.73 33.43 10.56
CA LYS A 776 -12.14 32.67 9.44
C LYS A 776 -11.67 33.62 8.34
N GLN A 777 -12.49 34.61 7.96
CA GLN A 777 -12.11 35.61 6.96
C GLN A 777 -10.87 36.40 7.40
N ARG A 778 -10.82 36.89 8.64
CA ARG A 778 -9.67 37.64 9.16
C ARG A 778 -8.38 36.81 9.21
N ILE A 779 -8.45 35.53 9.57
CA ILE A 779 -7.28 34.63 9.52
C ILE A 779 -6.82 34.39 8.07
N SER A 780 -7.77 34.22 7.13
CA SER A 780 -7.47 34.09 5.69
C SER A 780 -6.79 35.35 5.13
N LEU A 781 -7.26 36.53 5.53
CA LEU A 781 -6.64 37.81 5.19
C LEU A 781 -5.24 37.96 5.80
N ALA A 782 -5.09 37.66 7.08
CA ALA A 782 -3.80 37.71 7.77
C ALA A 782 -2.75 36.82 7.10
N ARG A 783 -3.15 35.62 6.64
CA ARG A 783 -2.31 34.72 5.83
C ARG A 783 -1.82 35.38 4.54
N ALA A 784 -2.71 36.04 3.80
CA ALA A 784 -2.34 36.75 2.58
C ALA A 784 -1.35 37.90 2.87
N VAL A 785 -1.63 38.73 3.87
CA VAL A 785 -0.79 39.89 4.25
C VAL A 785 0.60 39.43 4.72
N TYR A 786 0.66 38.36 5.52
CA TYR A 786 1.93 37.79 5.98
C TYR A 786 2.77 37.25 4.81
N SER A 787 2.14 36.75 3.75
CA SER A 787 2.85 36.22 2.57
C SER A 787 3.66 37.28 1.78
N ASN A 788 3.39 38.58 1.92
CA ASN A 788 4.15 39.62 1.21
C ASN A 788 4.16 39.48 -0.33
N ALA A 789 3.01 39.22 -0.94
CA ALA A 789 2.88 39.13 -2.38
C ALA A 789 3.07 40.51 -3.06
N ASP A 790 3.15 40.52 -4.39
CA ASP A 790 3.19 41.75 -5.18
C ASP A 790 1.77 42.21 -5.56
N ILE A 791 0.89 41.23 -5.78
CA ILE A 791 -0.51 41.39 -6.16
C ILE A 791 -1.40 40.71 -5.11
N TYR A 792 -2.44 41.42 -4.68
CA TYR A 792 -3.46 40.93 -3.75
C TYR A 792 -4.82 40.89 -4.42
N LEU A 793 -5.43 39.71 -4.45
CA LEU A 793 -6.77 39.46 -4.98
C LEU A 793 -7.69 39.17 -3.79
N LEU A 794 -8.57 40.10 -3.47
CA LEU A 794 -9.44 40.08 -2.30
C LEU A 794 -10.90 39.91 -2.76
N ASP A 795 -11.43 38.70 -2.58
CA ASP A 795 -12.79 38.35 -2.99
C ASP A 795 -13.72 38.47 -1.78
N ASP A 796 -14.30 39.66 -1.61
CA ASP A 796 -15.25 40.01 -0.56
C ASP A 796 -14.77 39.67 0.88
N PRO A 797 -13.59 40.17 1.29
CA PRO A 797 -13.00 39.81 2.58
C PRO A 797 -13.67 40.47 3.80
N LEU A 798 -14.62 41.38 3.59
CA LEU A 798 -15.26 42.20 4.63
C LEU A 798 -16.73 41.82 4.91
N SER A 799 -17.33 40.90 4.17
CA SER A 799 -18.77 40.62 4.26
C SER A 799 -19.22 39.93 5.54
N ALA A 800 -18.35 39.16 6.20
CA ALA A 800 -18.70 38.44 7.43
C ALA A 800 -18.16 39.11 8.70
N VAL A 801 -17.64 40.34 8.60
CA VAL A 801 -17.11 41.11 9.73
C VAL A 801 -17.98 42.34 10.01
N ASP A 802 -18.09 42.71 11.29
CA ASP A 802 -18.84 43.89 11.71
C ASP A 802 -18.24 45.17 11.09
N ALA A 803 -19.07 46.17 10.79
CA ALA A 803 -18.66 47.40 10.09
C ALA A 803 -17.45 48.10 10.74
N HIS A 804 -17.40 48.20 12.07
CA HIS A 804 -16.27 48.79 12.80
C HIS A 804 -14.96 48.00 12.59
N VAL A 805 -15.03 46.67 12.63
CA VAL A 805 -13.87 45.80 12.38
C VAL A 805 -13.47 45.88 10.90
N GLY A 806 -14.45 45.92 10.00
CA GLY A 806 -14.24 46.13 8.56
C GLY A 806 -13.50 47.43 8.26
N LYS A 807 -13.90 48.53 8.91
CA LYS A 807 -13.23 49.84 8.80
C LYS A 807 -11.78 49.79 9.29
N HIS A 808 -11.52 49.18 10.44
CA HIS A 808 -10.15 49.00 10.97
C HIS A 808 -9.27 48.22 9.98
N ILE A 809 -9.77 47.10 9.46
CA ILE A 809 -9.05 46.28 8.46
C ILE A 809 -8.81 47.09 7.19
N PHE A 810 -9.80 47.86 6.74
CA PHE A 810 -9.63 48.68 5.55
C PHE A 810 -8.55 49.74 5.76
N GLU A 811 -8.57 50.48 6.87
CA GLU A 811 -7.59 51.55 7.12
C GLU A 811 -6.16 51.02 7.35
N GLU A 812 -6.00 49.95 8.13
CA GLU A 812 -4.70 49.40 8.53
C GLU A 812 -4.10 48.40 7.52
N VAL A 813 -4.92 47.76 6.68
CA VAL A 813 -4.46 46.73 5.74
C VAL A 813 -4.67 47.12 4.27
N ILE A 814 -5.92 47.32 3.85
CA ILE A 814 -6.30 47.34 2.43
C ILE A 814 -6.10 48.72 1.79
N GLY A 815 -6.48 49.77 2.51
CA GLY A 815 -6.59 51.14 2.06
C GLY A 815 -5.26 51.83 1.78
N PRO A 816 -5.28 53.13 1.44
CA PRO A 816 -4.09 53.87 0.99
C PRO A 816 -3.05 54.07 2.10
N LYS A 817 -3.46 54.01 3.38
CA LYS A 817 -2.57 54.12 4.55
C LYS A 817 -2.15 52.76 5.13
N GLY A 818 -2.74 51.67 4.64
CA GLY A 818 -2.56 50.34 5.21
C GLY A 818 -1.24 49.67 4.82
N MET A 819 -0.99 48.50 5.40
CA MET A 819 0.20 47.69 5.13
C MET A 819 0.39 47.35 3.64
N LEU A 820 -0.69 47.28 2.86
CA LEU A 820 -0.67 46.95 1.44
C LEU A 820 -0.60 48.19 0.52
N ALA A 821 -0.42 49.40 1.06
CA ALA A 821 -0.41 50.67 0.31
C ALA A 821 0.53 50.68 -0.91
N LYS A 822 1.68 50.01 -0.81
CA LYS A 822 2.68 49.93 -1.89
C LYS A 822 2.55 48.67 -2.75
N LYS A 823 1.41 47.99 -2.71
CA LYS A 823 1.14 46.74 -3.42
C LYS A 823 -0.06 46.92 -4.35
N THR A 824 -0.10 46.13 -5.42
CA THR A 824 -1.24 46.11 -6.34
C THR A 824 -2.37 45.32 -5.68
N ARG A 825 -3.57 45.89 -5.63
CA ARG A 825 -4.70 45.30 -4.89
C ARG A 825 -5.95 45.33 -5.77
N ILE A 826 -6.63 44.19 -5.89
CA ILE A 826 -7.98 44.08 -6.41
C ILE A 826 -8.90 43.75 -5.25
N LEU A 827 -9.92 44.57 -5.04
CA LEU A 827 -10.98 44.37 -4.06
C LEU A 827 -12.30 44.13 -4.79
N VAL A 828 -12.78 42.90 -4.80
CA VAL A 828 -14.18 42.60 -5.12
C VAL A 828 -14.97 42.82 -3.84
N THR A 829 -15.98 43.67 -3.89
CA THR A 829 -16.83 43.97 -2.73
C THR A 829 -18.26 44.24 -3.18
N HIS A 830 -19.20 43.84 -2.34
CA HIS A 830 -20.59 44.27 -2.44
C HIS A 830 -20.83 45.58 -1.68
N GLY A 831 -20.06 45.83 -0.61
CA GLY A 831 -20.16 47.05 0.19
C GLY A 831 -19.67 48.31 -0.53
N ILE A 832 -20.42 49.40 -0.36
CA ILE A 832 -20.22 50.69 -1.03
C ILE A 832 -19.27 51.62 -0.26
N THR A 833 -19.16 51.42 1.05
CA THR A 833 -18.51 52.32 2.03
C THR A 833 -17.10 52.74 1.65
N PHE A 834 -16.33 51.83 1.03
CA PHE A 834 -14.91 52.03 0.75
C PHE A 834 -14.59 52.33 -0.71
N LEU A 835 -15.59 52.35 -1.59
CA LEU A 835 -15.41 52.61 -3.04
C LEU A 835 -14.80 53.99 -3.35
N PRO A 836 -15.11 55.09 -2.63
CA PRO A 836 -14.48 56.39 -2.89
C PRO A 836 -12.96 56.41 -2.68
N GLN A 837 -12.40 55.45 -1.93
CA GLN A 837 -10.96 55.35 -1.68
C GLN A 837 -10.22 54.48 -2.72
N ALA A 838 -10.93 53.87 -3.67
CA ALA A 838 -10.33 53.11 -4.75
C ALA A 838 -9.81 54.03 -5.86
N ASP A 839 -8.66 53.70 -6.44
CA ASP A 839 -8.04 54.48 -7.52
C ASP A 839 -8.81 54.31 -8.85
N ASN A 840 -9.40 53.13 -9.05
CA ASN A 840 -10.20 52.80 -10.23
C ASN A 840 -11.28 51.77 -9.88
N ILE A 841 -12.47 51.91 -10.45
CA ILE A 841 -13.61 51.03 -10.21
C ILE A 841 -14.05 50.42 -11.53
N TYR A 842 -14.25 49.11 -11.56
CA TYR A 842 -14.86 48.38 -12.67
C TYR A 842 -16.25 47.89 -12.28
N VAL A 843 -17.25 48.25 -13.08
CA VAL A 843 -18.64 47.82 -12.86
C VAL A 843 -18.96 46.66 -13.78
N MET A 844 -19.37 45.54 -13.17
CA MET A 844 -19.76 44.31 -13.87
C MET A 844 -21.26 44.15 -13.93
N LYS A 845 -21.78 43.90 -15.15
CA LYS A 845 -23.20 43.62 -15.41
C LYS A 845 -23.30 42.46 -16.39
N LEU A 846 -24.05 41.42 -16.03
CA LEU A 846 -24.31 40.24 -16.86
C LEU A 846 -23.06 39.58 -17.48
N GLY A 847 -21.94 39.55 -16.74
CA GLY A 847 -20.68 38.94 -17.22
C GLY A 847 -19.84 39.82 -18.15
N GLU A 848 -20.17 41.11 -18.29
CA GLU A 848 -19.43 42.10 -19.08
C GLU A 848 -19.03 43.29 -18.20
N ILE A 849 -17.96 44.00 -18.58
CA ILE A 849 -17.59 45.27 -17.96
C ILE A 849 -18.41 46.37 -18.65
N SER A 850 -19.30 47.02 -17.91
CA SER A 850 -20.14 48.09 -18.46
C SER A 850 -19.38 49.42 -18.52
N GLU A 851 -18.73 49.79 -17.41
CA GLU A 851 -18.07 51.08 -17.22
C GLU A 851 -16.85 50.91 -16.31
N SER A 852 -15.84 51.77 -16.49
CA SER A 852 -14.67 51.84 -15.62
C SER A 852 -14.18 53.28 -15.46
N GLY A 853 -13.76 53.67 -14.26
CA GLY A 853 -13.22 54.99 -13.99
C GLY A 853 -13.08 55.28 -12.49
N THR A 854 -12.77 56.52 -12.16
CA THR A 854 -12.76 56.97 -10.76
C THR A 854 -14.20 57.11 -10.23
N TYR A 855 -14.36 57.07 -8.90
CA TYR A 855 -15.68 57.20 -8.27
C TYR A 855 -16.45 58.45 -8.73
N SER A 856 -15.78 59.60 -8.80
CA SER A 856 -16.40 60.87 -9.23
C SER A 856 -16.78 60.89 -10.71
N GLU A 857 -16.00 60.24 -11.59
CA GLU A 857 -16.31 60.13 -13.02
C GLU A 857 -17.54 59.24 -13.25
N LEU A 858 -17.60 58.08 -12.60
CA LEU A 858 -18.71 57.14 -12.73
C LEU A 858 -20.02 57.71 -12.19
N LEU A 859 -19.96 58.46 -11.09
CA LEU A 859 -21.13 59.12 -10.51
C LEU A 859 -21.70 60.21 -11.43
N ARG A 860 -20.83 60.96 -12.12
CA ARG A 860 -21.21 62.01 -13.07
C ARG A 860 -21.85 61.45 -14.35
N ASN A 861 -21.40 60.28 -14.80
CA ASN A 861 -21.89 59.66 -16.04
C ASN A 861 -23.31 59.09 -15.93
N ARG A 862 -23.86 58.94 -14.72
CA ARG A 862 -25.22 58.40 -14.46
C ARG A 862 -25.50 57.07 -15.18
N GLY A 863 -24.48 56.23 -15.24
CA GLY A 863 -24.54 54.93 -15.90
C GLY A 863 -24.86 53.78 -14.95
N ALA A 864 -24.40 52.58 -15.30
CA ALA A 864 -24.67 51.34 -14.54
C ALA A 864 -24.16 51.39 -13.09
N PHE A 865 -23.16 52.22 -12.80
CA PHE A 865 -22.68 52.45 -11.43
C PHE A 865 -23.72 53.14 -10.55
N ALA A 866 -24.37 54.20 -11.06
CA ALA A 866 -25.38 54.95 -10.31
C ALA A 866 -26.63 54.09 -10.05
N ASP A 867 -27.02 53.28 -11.04
CA ASP A 867 -28.11 52.30 -10.88
C ASP A 867 -27.78 51.27 -9.79
N PHE A 868 -26.54 50.76 -9.75
CA PHE A 868 -26.08 49.84 -8.71
C PHE A 868 -26.16 50.46 -7.31
N LEU A 869 -25.73 51.72 -7.14
CA LEU A 869 -25.83 52.43 -5.86
C LEU A 869 -27.31 52.59 -5.44
N MET A 870 -28.18 52.97 -6.37
CA MET A 870 -29.61 53.15 -6.09
C MET A 870 -30.30 51.84 -5.72
N GLN A 871 -29.97 50.74 -6.40
CA GLN A 871 -30.51 49.42 -6.09
C GLN A 871 -30.10 48.96 -4.69
N HIS A 872 -28.83 49.12 -4.32
CA HIS A 872 -28.32 48.69 -3.01
C HIS A 872 -28.99 49.44 -1.85
N LEU A 873 -29.37 50.70 -2.06
CA LEU A 873 -30.10 51.51 -1.07
C LEU A 873 -31.57 51.09 -0.94
N GLN A 874 -32.17 50.57 -2.01
CA GLN A 874 -33.54 50.04 -1.99
C GLN A 874 -33.63 48.69 -1.27
N GLU A 875 -32.58 47.87 -1.36
CA GLU A 875 -32.52 46.54 -0.72
C GLU A 875 -32.39 46.60 0.81
N GLY A 876 -32.27 47.79 1.42
CA GLY A 876 -32.30 47.97 2.87
C GLY A 876 -31.08 47.46 3.63
N GLU A 877 -30.01 47.06 2.92
CA GLU A 877 -28.77 46.54 3.51
C GLU A 877 -27.81 47.65 3.99
N ALA A 878 -28.09 48.92 3.67
CA ALA A 878 -27.23 50.05 4.02
C ALA A 878 -27.54 50.61 5.43
N GLU A 879 -26.50 50.78 6.26
CA GLU A 879 -26.62 51.38 7.59
C GLU A 879 -26.92 52.90 7.51
N GLU A 880 -27.60 53.48 8.51
CA GLU A 880 -27.96 54.92 8.54
C GLU A 880 -26.75 55.85 8.36
N GLU A 881 -25.59 55.49 8.90
CA GLU A 881 -24.34 56.27 8.73
C GLU A 881 -23.81 56.23 7.29
N GLU A 882 -23.98 55.11 6.58
CA GLU A 882 -23.57 54.97 5.18
C GLU A 882 -24.45 55.80 4.26
N ILE A 883 -25.76 55.78 4.51
CA ILE A 883 -26.74 56.60 3.79
C ILE A 883 -26.42 58.08 3.96
N ASP A 884 -26.08 58.52 5.18
CA ASP A 884 -25.69 59.91 5.47
C ASP A 884 -24.36 60.31 4.83
N GLN A 885 -23.37 59.41 4.80
CA GLN A 885 -22.10 59.66 4.09
C GLN A 885 -22.31 59.78 2.58
N ILE A 886 -23.06 58.85 1.98
CA ILE A 886 -23.38 58.89 0.55
C ILE A 886 -24.18 60.15 0.23
N LYS A 887 -25.12 60.57 1.09
CA LYS A 887 -25.88 61.83 0.94
C LYS A 887 -24.97 63.07 0.98
N ARG A 888 -24.01 63.13 1.91
CA ARG A 888 -23.01 64.22 2.00
C ARG A 888 -22.08 64.26 0.79
N GLN A 889 -21.75 63.12 0.20
CA GLN A 889 -20.88 63.06 -0.99
C GLN A 889 -21.65 63.36 -2.28
N LEU A 890 -22.88 62.87 -2.43
CA LEU A 890 -23.78 63.20 -3.55
C LEU A 890 -24.05 64.71 -3.61
N SER A 891 -24.34 65.33 -2.46
CA SER A 891 -24.57 66.78 -2.38
C SER A 891 -23.35 67.63 -2.73
N GLN A 892 -22.14 67.10 -2.59
CA GLN A 892 -20.89 67.77 -3.01
C GLN A 892 -20.56 67.58 -4.49
N THR A 893 -21.05 66.50 -5.12
CA THR A 893 -20.60 66.09 -6.47
C THR A 893 -21.61 66.42 -7.56
N ASP A 894 -22.92 66.20 -7.31
CA ASP A 894 -24.01 66.58 -8.25
C ASP A 894 -25.35 66.76 -7.48
N PRO A 895 -25.82 68.00 -7.25
CA PRO A 895 -27.05 68.29 -6.52
C PRO A 895 -28.32 67.68 -7.14
N ALA A 896 -28.32 67.37 -8.44
CA ALA A 896 -29.49 66.84 -9.14
C ALA A 896 -29.80 65.37 -8.83
N LEU A 897 -28.84 64.62 -8.26
CA LEU A 897 -29.03 63.23 -7.84
C LEU A 897 -29.63 63.10 -6.42
N VAL A 898 -29.69 64.19 -5.65
CA VAL A 898 -30.20 64.17 -4.27
C VAL A 898 -31.70 63.87 -4.21
N ALA A 899 -32.50 64.40 -5.15
CA ALA A 899 -33.96 64.21 -5.15
C ALA A 899 -34.42 62.77 -5.50
N PRO A 900 -33.86 62.10 -6.53
CA PRO A 900 -34.11 60.67 -6.76
C PRO A 900 -33.67 59.79 -5.59
N PHE A 901 -32.52 60.12 -4.99
CA PHE A 901 -31.94 59.40 -3.85
C PHE A 901 -32.81 59.50 -2.58
N GLU A 902 -33.32 60.69 -2.26
CA GLU A 902 -34.27 60.87 -1.16
C GLU A 902 -35.58 60.09 -1.38
N LYS A 903 -36.05 60.01 -2.63
CA LYS A 903 -37.24 59.22 -2.97
C LYS A 903 -37.01 57.72 -2.80
N ALA A 904 -35.82 57.21 -3.14
CA ALA A 904 -35.46 55.80 -2.96
C ALA A 904 -35.33 55.41 -1.46
N ILE A 905 -34.73 56.28 -0.64
CA ILE A 905 -34.64 56.08 0.82
C ILE A 905 -36.02 56.10 1.47
N LEU A 906 -36.89 57.02 1.05
CA LEU A 906 -38.28 57.09 1.54
C LEU A 906 -39.05 55.81 1.22
N LEU A 907 -38.86 55.23 0.02
CA LEU A 907 -39.47 53.97 -0.38
C LEU A 907 -38.95 52.78 0.45
N ALA A 908 -37.64 52.67 0.66
CA ALA A 908 -37.03 51.62 1.47
C ALA A 908 -37.49 51.66 2.94
N ARG A 909 -37.63 52.86 3.53
CA ARG A 909 -38.15 53.04 4.90
C ARG A 909 -39.60 52.61 5.06
N THR A 910 -40.45 52.75 4.03
CA THR A 910 -41.84 52.30 4.09
C THR A 910 -42.00 50.78 4.05
N GLU A 911 -41.06 50.03 3.46
CA GLU A 911 -41.10 48.56 3.43
C GLU A 911 -40.50 47.91 4.69
N SER A 912 -39.49 48.52 5.33
CA SER A 912 -38.87 47.95 6.55
C SER A 912 -39.73 48.05 7.82
N LEU A 913 -40.77 48.90 7.81
CA LEU A 913 -41.65 49.14 8.96
C LEU A 913 -42.70 48.03 9.20
N SER A 914 -42.85 47.06 8.28
CA SER A 914 -43.84 45.98 8.44
C SER A 914 -43.35 44.75 9.24
N ASP A 915 -42.05 44.59 9.51
CA ASP A 915 -41.49 43.35 10.09
C ASP A 915 -40.93 43.46 11.52
N SER A 916 -41.06 44.59 12.21
CA SER A 916 -40.51 44.77 13.58
C SER A 916 -41.56 45.15 14.62
N ILE A 917 -42.53 44.26 14.85
CA ILE A 917 -43.21 44.18 16.14
C ILE A 917 -42.88 42.83 16.76
N SER A 918 -41.87 42.80 17.63
CA SER A 918 -41.97 42.16 18.96
C SER A 918 -40.62 42.09 19.68
N VAL A 919 -40.71 42.20 21.00
CA VAL A 919 -39.72 41.87 22.03
C VAL A 919 -38.70 42.95 22.41
N THR A 920 -39.15 43.91 23.21
CA THR A 920 -38.33 44.49 24.30
C THR A 920 -39.14 44.53 25.58
N SER A 921 -38.73 43.74 26.58
CA SER A 921 -38.56 44.13 28.00
C SER A 921 -38.56 42.92 28.93
N ALA A 922 -37.36 42.54 29.40
CA ALA A 922 -37.12 42.02 30.75
C ALA A 922 -35.62 41.72 30.89
N ASP A 923 -34.89 42.62 31.55
CA ASP A 923 -33.85 42.27 32.54
C ASP A 923 -32.95 43.48 32.79
N SER A 924 -33.33 44.27 33.80
CA SER A 924 -32.44 45.20 34.47
C SER A 924 -32.83 45.27 35.93
N LEU A 925 -32.33 44.31 36.72
CA LEU A 925 -32.24 44.38 38.18
C LEU A 925 -31.25 43.32 38.66
N MET A 926 -30.03 43.75 38.97
CA MET A 926 -29.28 43.38 40.19
C MET A 926 -27.83 43.84 40.07
N GLY A 927 -27.53 44.98 40.70
CA GLY A 927 -26.16 45.42 40.97
C GLY A 927 -25.53 44.61 42.10
N GLY A 928 -24.25 44.27 41.94
CA GLY A 928 -23.49 43.49 42.92
C GLY A 928 -21.99 43.79 42.90
N SER A 929 -21.59 44.77 43.73
CA SER A 929 -20.31 44.94 44.43
C SER A 929 -19.00 44.43 43.80
N LEU A 930 -18.14 45.37 43.44
CA LEU A 930 -16.69 45.24 43.25
C LEU A 930 -16.01 44.70 44.53
N ARG A 931 -15.39 43.51 44.44
CA ARG A 931 -14.46 43.00 45.46
C ARG A 931 -13.05 42.92 44.90
N ARG A 932 -12.26 43.93 45.27
CA ARG A 932 -10.82 44.08 45.06
C ARG A 932 -10.07 42.92 45.72
N ARG A 933 -9.45 42.02 44.95
CA ARG A 933 -8.55 40.97 45.47
C ARG A 933 -7.10 41.38 45.24
N LYS A 934 -6.41 41.69 46.34
CA LYS A 934 -4.97 41.99 46.42
C LYS A 934 -4.18 40.75 45.96
N MET A 935 -3.40 40.86 44.89
CA MET A 935 -2.47 39.84 44.45
C MET A 935 -1.12 40.08 45.15
N ARG A 936 -0.67 39.08 45.91
CA ARG A 936 0.57 39.09 46.68
C ARG A 936 1.69 38.60 45.75
N GLN A 937 2.63 39.48 45.43
CA GLN A 937 3.89 39.12 44.78
C GLN A 937 4.67 38.16 45.69
N ASN A 938 5.14 37.05 45.13
CA ASN A 938 6.37 36.41 45.54
C ASN A 938 7.11 35.97 44.27
N SER A 939 8.29 36.55 44.10
CA SER A 939 9.30 36.20 43.12
C SER A 939 10.14 35.02 43.64
N TYR A 940 10.86 34.41 42.68
CA TYR A 940 11.88 33.35 42.80
C TYR A 940 11.37 31.91 42.75
N ASP A 941 11.33 31.33 41.54
CA ASP A 941 12.19 30.18 41.24
C ASP A 941 12.27 29.82 39.73
N SER A 942 13.44 30.12 39.16
CA SER A 942 14.34 29.16 38.51
C SER A 942 13.76 28.18 37.46
N ALA A 943 13.99 28.51 36.18
CA ALA A 943 14.14 27.72 34.94
C ALA A 943 13.33 26.41 34.67
N ALA A 944 12.97 25.60 35.67
CA ALA A 944 12.16 24.38 35.52
C ALA A 944 10.67 24.66 35.27
N SER A 945 10.16 25.80 35.74
CA SER A 945 8.76 26.24 35.56
C SER A 945 8.39 26.52 34.10
N ALA A 946 9.35 26.98 33.28
CA ALA A 946 9.11 27.28 31.87
C ALA A 946 8.81 26.02 31.04
N ALA A 947 9.40 24.88 31.40
CA ALA A 947 9.16 23.59 30.73
C ALA A 947 7.79 23.00 31.12
N SER A 948 7.39 23.12 32.38
CA SER A 948 6.06 22.69 32.85
C SER A 948 4.93 23.59 32.33
N LEU A 949 5.14 24.91 32.26
CA LEU A 949 4.19 25.85 31.65
C LEU A 949 4.06 25.64 30.14
N LYS A 950 5.17 25.35 29.43
CA LYS A 950 5.13 24.96 28.01
C LYS A 950 4.28 23.71 27.79
N LYS A 951 4.48 22.68 28.62
CA LYS A 951 3.78 21.39 28.52
C LYS A 951 2.29 21.54 28.87
N LYS A 952 1.94 22.48 29.76
CA LYS A 952 0.55 22.82 30.11
C LYS A 952 -0.15 23.62 29.00
N GLN A 953 0.52 24.63 28.43
CA GLN A 953 0.02 25.36 27.25
C GLN A 953 -0.11 24.49 25.99
N GLU A 954 0.76 23.50 25.79
CA GLU A 954 0.65 22.54 24.68
C GLU A 954 -0.57 21.62 24.80
N ASN A 955 -1.03 21.32 26.02
CA ASN A 955 -2.21 20.49 26.25
C ASN A 955 -3.52 21.31 26.24
N GLU A 956 -3.51 22.56 26.71
CA GLU A 956 -4.70 23.44 26.72
C GLU A 956 -5.12 23.93 25.31
N GLY A 957 -4.22 23.87 24.33
CA GLY A 957 -4.47 24.31 22.95
C GLY A 957 -5.00 23.26 21.99
N LYS A 958 -4.99 21.98 22.38
CA LYS A 958 -5.48 20.88 21.54
C LYS A 958 -6.97 20.66 21.78
N LEU A 959 -7.78 21.18 20.86
CA LEU A 959 -9.24 21.01 20.89
C LEU A 959 -9.68 19.70 20.22
N ILE A 960 -8.79 19.06 19.46
CA ILE A 960 -9.02 17.74 18.86
C ILE A 960 -8.09 16.75 19.56
N GLU A 961 -8.68 15.81 20.29
CA GLU A 961 -7.93 14.62 20.69
C GLU A 961 -7.71 13.75 19.46
N THR A 962 -6.46 13.61 19.05
CA THR A 962 -6.08 12.58 18.07
C THR A 962 -6.54 11.24 18.61
N GLU A 963 -7.23 10.44 17.80
CA GLU A 963 -7.65 9.09 18.17
C GLU A 963 -6.43 8.30 18.66
N LYS A 964 -6.36 8.07 19.97
CA LYS A 964 -5.28 7.29 20.58
C LYS A 964 -5.75 5.84 20.62
N SER A 965 -4.99 4.97 19.97
CA SER A 965 -5.16 3.53 20.18
C SER A 965 -4.93 3.22 21.66
N GLN A 966 -5.85 2.46 22.26
CA GLN A 966 -5.71 1.98 23.63
C GLN A 966 -4.39 1.19 23.77
N THR A 967 -3.60 1.53 24.79
CA THR A 967 -2.31 0.89 25.03
C THR A 967 -2.45 -0.24 26.04
N GLY A 968 -2.22 -1.48 25.62
CA GLY A 968 -2.30 -2.66 26.49
C GLY A 968 -3.01 -3.84 25.83
N GLY A 969 -3.22 -4.90 26.61
CA GLY A 969 -4.09 -6.01 26.21
C GLY A 969 -5.57 -5.60 26.25
N VAL A 970 -6.41 -6.30 25.50
CA VAL A 970 -7.87 -6.11 25.59
C VAL A 970 -8.37 -6.67 26.93
N ASP A 971 -9.06 -5.84 27.71
CA ASP A 971 -9.62 -6.27 29.00
C ASP A 971 -10.61 -7.43 28.84
N PHE A 972 -10.58 -8.40 29.76
CA PHE A 972 -11.52 -9.53 29.77
C PHE A 972 -13.00 -9.08 29.85
N SER A 973 -13.26 -7.88 30.39
CA SER A 973 -14.59 -7.26 30.41
C SER A 973 -15.18 -7.09 29.00
N VAL A 974 -14.35 -6.81 28.00
CA VAL A 974 -14.76 -6.65 26.59
C VAL A 974 -15.21 -7.99 26.02
N TYR A 975 -14.44 -9.06 26.24
CA TYR A 975 -14.81 -10.42 25.83
C TYR A 975 -16.09 -10.89 26.53
N LYS A 976 -16.21 -10.64 27.85
CA LYS A 976 -17.41 -10.97 28.62
C LYS A 976 -18.63 -10.20 28.12
N HIS A 977 -18.48 -8.92 27.78
CA HIS A 977 -19.55 -8.12 27.20
C HIS A 977 -20.01 -8.70 25.85
N TYR A 978 -19.07 -9.09 24.99
CA TYR A 978 -19.39 -9.74 23.71
C TYR A 978 -20.15 -11.05 23.87
N ILE A 979 -19.67 -11.96 24.75
CA ILE A 979 -20.34 -13.24 25.04
C ILE A 979 -21.74 -13.02 25.62
N LYS A 980 -21.91 -12.04 26.51
CA LYS A 980 -23.22 -11.69 27.08
C LYS A 980 -24.18 -11.15 26.01
N SER A 981 -23.69 -10.35 25.07
CA SER A 981 -24.49 -9.77 23.98
C SER A 981 -24.90 -10.80 22.92
N VAL A 982 -24.07 -11.80 22.64
CA VAL A 982 -24.45 -12.96 21.79
C VAL A 982 -25.48 -13.84 22.50
N GLY A 983 -25.35 -13.98 23.83
CA GLY A 983 -26.16 -14.87 24.65
C GLY A 983 -25.38 -16.11 25.06
N ILE A 984 -25.45 -16.44 26.36
CA ILE A 984 -24.66 -17.53 26.96
C ILE A 984 -25.04 -18.89 26.35
N PHE A 985 -26.34 -19.13 26.15
CA PHE A 985 -26.84 -20.38 25.55
C PHE A 985 -26.29 -20.59 24.14
N LEU A 986 -26.38 -19.59 23.26
CA LEU A 986 -25.87 -19.68 21.89
C LEU A 986 -24.35 -19.87 21.86
N SER A 987 -23.62 -19.14 22.72
CA SER A 987 -22.15 -19.27 22.81
C SER A 987 -21.72 -20.67 23.24
N VAL A 988 -22.39 -21.26 24.25
CA VAL A 988 -22.12 -22.63 24.71
C VAL A 988 -22.51 -23.65 23.64
N ALA A 989 -23.67 -23.47 22.99
CA ALA A 989 -24.11 -24.35 21.91
C ALA A 989 -23.10 -24.38 20.75
N THR A 990 -22.57 -23.24 20.33
CA THR A 990 -21.53 -23.15 19.30
C THR A 990 -20.24 -23.88 19.71
N LEU A 991 -19.82 -23.78 20.98
CA LEU A 991 -18.64 -24.51 21.47
C LEU A 991 -18.86 -26.03 21.45
N VAL A 992 -20.02 -26.49 21.91
CA VAL A 992 -20.38 -27.92 21.90
C VAL A 992 -20.45 -28.46 20.48
N LEU A 993 -21.08 -27.73 19.55
CA LEU A 993 -21.20 -28.17 18.16
C LEU A 993 -19.84 -28.21 17.43
N ASN A 994 -18.93 -27.27 17.73
CA ASN A 994 -17.56 -27.34 17.24
C ASN A 994 -16.77 -28.54 17.81
N PHE A 995 -16.97 -28.87 19.07
CA PHE A 995 -16.39 -30.08 19.67
C PHE A 995 -16.92 -31.34 18.99
N VAL A 996 -18.23 -31.42 18.77
CA VAL A 996 -18.88 -32.53 18.05
C VAL A 996 -18.32 -32.66 16.63
N PHE A 997 -18.20 -31.56 15.90
CA PHE A 997 -17.57 -31.54 14.57
C PHE A 997 -16.15 -32.12 14.58
N GLN A 998 -15.29 -31.67 15.50
CA GLN A 998 -13.91 -32.19 15.61
C GLN A 998 -13.88 -33.67 16.01
N ALA A 999 -14.77 -34.09 16.92
CA ALA A 999 -14.87 -35.48 17.34
C ALA A 999 -15.24 -36.40 16.16
N PHE A 1000 -16.24 -36.02 15.35
CA PHE A 1000 -16.61 -36.76 14.14
C PHE A 1000 -15.49 -36.79 13.09
N GLN A 1001 -14.77 -35.68 12.91
CA GLN A 1001 -13.63 -35.61 11.98
C GLN A 1001 -12.48 -36.55 12.41
N ILE A 1002 -12.12 -36.55 13.70
CA ILE A 1002 -11.08 -37.44 14.23
C ILE A 1002 -11.55 -38.90 14.15
N GLY A 1003 -12.80 -39.18 14.53
CA GLY A 1003 -13.41 -40.50 14.44
C GLY A 1003 -13.38 -41.06 13.01
N SER A 1004 -13.71 -40.23 12.01
CA SER A 1004 -13.64 -40.59 10.60
C SER A 1004 -12.22 -41.01 10.17
N ASN A 1005 -11.19 -40.24 10.56
CA ASN A 1005 -9.80 -40.54 10.23
C ASN A 1005 -9.29 -41.82 10.94
N LEU A 1006 -9.63 -41.99 12.23
CA LEU A 1006 -9.25 -43.20 12.98
C LEU A 1006 -9.91 -44.44 12.40
N TRP A 1007 -11.18 -44.35 12.03
CA TRP A 1007 -11.92 -45.44 11.41
C TRP A 1007 -11.30 -45.85 10.07
N LEU A 1008 -10.94 -44.87 9.25
CA LEU A 1008 -10.26 -45.09 7.98
C LEU A 1008 -8.85 -45.69 8.16
N THR A 1009 -8.15 -45.37 9.26
CA THR A 1009 -6.87 -45.99 9.63
C THR A 1009 -7.05 -47.47 9.99
N GLN A 1010 -8.11 -47.80 10.73
CA GLN A 1010 -8.43 -49.19 11.07
C GLN A 1010 -8.80 -49.98 9.82
N TRP A 1011 -9.63 -49.40 8.94
CA TRP A 1011 -10.00 -50.01 7.67
C TRP A 1011 -8.77 -50.32 6.80
N SER A 1012 -7.82 -49.40 6.68
CA SER A 1012 -6.63 -49.63 5.85
C SER A 1012 -5.67 -50.71 6.37
N ASN A 1013 -5.73 -51.04 7.66
CA ASN A 1013 -4.85 -52.05 8.27
C ASN A 1013 -5.48 -53.45 8.34
N ASP A 1014 -6.78 -53.57 8.04
CA ASP A 1014 -7.54 -54.82 8.20
C ASP A 1014 -7.44 -55.70 6.93
N LYS A 1015 -6.60 -56.74 7.01
CA LYS A 1015 -6.35 -57.69 5.90
C LYS A 1015 -7.55 -58.61 5.61
N GLU A 1016 -8.50 -58.75 6.54
CA GLU A 1016 -9.68 -59.60 6.32
C GLU A 1016 -10.69 -58.98 5.34
N VAL A 1017 -10.56 -57.68 5.09
CA VAL A 1017 -11.42 -56.94 4.16
C VAL A 1017 -11.14 -57.30 2.69
N GLU A 1018 -9.99 -57.92 2.39
CA GLU A 1018 -9.66 -58.41 1.05
C GLU A 1018 -10.54 -59.59 0.61
N HIS A 1019 -11.11 -60.35 1.57
CA HIS A 1019 -11.89 -61.56 1.29
C HIS A 1019 -13.37 -61.44 1.69
N ASP A 1020 -13.75 -60.48 2.55
CA ASP A 1020 -15.12 -60.31 3.06
C ASP A 1020 -15.77 -59.00 2.57
N THR A 1021 -16.64 -59.12 1.58
CA THR A 1021 -17.41 -57.99 1.02
C THR A 1021 -18.41 -57.37 2.01
N GLY A 1022 -18.82 -58.11 3.05
CA GLY A 1022 -19.71 -57.62 4.11
C GLY A 1022 -18.98 -56.65 5.05
N LYS A 1023 -17.78 -57.01 5.51
CA LYS A 1023 -16.93 -56.12 6.34
C LYS A 1023 -16.54 -54.85 5.59
N ARG A 1024 -16.23 -54.96 4.31
CA ARG A 1024 -15.94 -53.82 3.42
C ARG A 1024 -17.08 -52.80 3.36
N ASN A 1025 -18.31 -53.28 3.14
CA ASN A 1025 -19.50 -52.43 3.10
C ASN A 1025 -19.81 -51.81 4.47
N MET A 1026 -19.53 -52.54 5.56
CA MET A 1026 -19.63 -52.01 6.93
C MET A 1026 -18.65 -50.85 7.15
N TYR A 1027 -17.37 -51.02 6.82
CA TYR A 1027 -16.37 -49.95 6.98
C TYR A 1027 -16.73 -48.70 6.17
N LEU A 1028 -17.17 -48.87 4.91
CA LEU A 1028 -17.60 -47.78 4.05
C LEU A 1028 -18.86 -47.07 4.60
N GLY A 1029 -19.84 -47.83 5.09
CA GLY A 1029 -21.08 -47.29 5.66
C GLY A 1029 -20.83 -46.46 6.92
N VAL A 1030 -19.97 -46.94 7.82
CA VAL A 1030 -19.60 -46.23 9.06
C VAL A 1030 -18.75 -44.99 8.74
N TYR A 1031 -17.81 -45.07 7.78
CA TYR A 1031 -17.07 -43.91 7.30
C TYR A 1031 -18.02 -42.82 6.73
N GLY A 1032 -19.02 -43.24 5.94
CA GLY A 1032 -20.12 -42.39 5.47
C GLY A 1032 -20.89 -41.71 6.61
N ALA A 1033 -21.26 -42.48 7.65
CA ALA A 1033 -22.00 -41.97 8.80
C ALA A 1033 -21.19 -40.93 9.61
N PHE A 1034 -19.89 -41.18 9.84
CA PHE A 1034 -19.02 -40.22 10.52
C PHE A 1034 -18.92 -38.89 9.77
N GLY A 1035 -18.79 -38.90 8.44
CA GLY A 1035 -18.73 -37.66 7.68
C GLY A 1035 -20.07 -36.94 7.52
N PHE A 1036 -21.21 -37.66 7.57
CA PHE A 1036 -22.51 -37.01 7.70
C PHE A 1036 -22.63 -36.28 9.05
N GLY A 1037 -22.19 -36.92 10.13
CA GLY A 1037 -22.10 -36.30 11.46
C GLY A 1037 -21.16 -35.10 11.49
N GLN A 1038 -20.02 -35.19 10.81
CA GLN A 1038 -19.08 -34.08 10.63
C GLN A 1038 -19.76 -32.90 9.92
N GLY A 1039 -20.43 -33.14 8.79
CA GLY A 1039 -21.12 -32.10 8.04
C GLY A 1039 -22.22 -31.43 8.85
N PHE A 1040 -23.03 -32.20 9.56
CA PHE A 1040 -24.12 -31.69 10.39
C PHE A 1040 -23.59 -30.84 11.55
N GLY A 1041 -22.59 -31.33 12.28
CA GLY A 1041 -21.95 -30.61 13.38
C GLY A 1041 -21.35 -29.28 12.94
N HIS A 1042 -20.73 -29.25 11.75
CA HIS A 1042 -20.20 -28.02 11.17
C HIS A 1042 -21.29 -27.01 10.79
N ASN A 1043 -22.37 -27.44 10.13
CA ASN A 1043 -23.41 -26.53 9.65
C ASN A 1043 -24.26 -25.96 10.80
N CYS A 1044 -24.50 -26.74 11.86
CA CYS A 1044 -25.26 -26.26 13.01
C CYS A 1044 -24.42 -25.36 13.94
N GLY A 1045 -23.10 -25.54 13.97
CA GLY A 1045 -22.21 -24.73 14.81
C GLY A 1045 -21.87 -23.35 14.24
N TYR A 1046 -21.99 -23.19 12.92
CA TYR A 1046 -21.68 -21.95 12.17
C TYR A 1046 -22.92 -21.07 12.01
#